data_AF-A0A430G235-F1
#
_entry.id   AF-A0A430G235-F1
#
_cell.length_a   1.000
_cell.length_b   1.000
_cell.length_c   1.000
_cell.angle_alpha   90.00
_cell.angle_beta   90.00
_cell.angle_gamma   90.00
#
_symmetry.space_group_name_H-M   'P 1'
#
loop_
_entity.id
_entity.type
_entity.pdbx_description
1 polymer ?
#
loop_
_entity_poly.entity_id
_entity_poly.type
_entity_poly.pdbx_seq_one_letter_code
_entity_poly.pdbx_strand_id
1 'polypeptide(L)'
;MDFISKRGAGLGAVAVIALAATAMVAARANPITLGAGVELTAKFRVMGSDLQTGAGMQQGGAVGTVVEGPVLRLGKRWWRVDFGQGVDGWVNESLLRTTGGIIITPPSPTPTPTPLPPIVTPTPTPPPSAGAAAAFANPDNGAIPDRARHPLAFPTATGFGKKTSVRSANAVVYKINTLDDVANPNDGKISYRECALALPVTSPYNIPANRPRYCVFDVAGAIVLQSSAFITQPQIYIAGQTSPGGIEFRLGDKYNPVDSLIDTRHGGNNMILRHVRTRTGPHVGRRSENGDPIRMSGTRNQIIDHVSTMFGTDESLDMACIDCTVQWSIIGPNICRNAGHTSALHCKTFFLKPASRVTIAHNLSQHGEQRGINIAVGTNPATAGATGQVDVVNNVLYHFIAEAGLVSNQFGSVYANYVNNAYLRGPRYNASDGNYLIGLYGNGARLSFGFNIHSAGNVTPRTRIAGQFGSTTTDPFQNTAGFIAHVTASSICGVTSTGAQDCSRTGLATVQNSAFALMPGTTEPSFDPTRIATAQQALLDVLTFAGADLCRDGICRDNVDQMYVEDVRSCDTAPYLFASNWPSSVAEAGGWANLTQGAAKTDSDNDGMPDDWERRFTNTNPNVWDANADADGDGYPNIEEYLNALAQDDVRYYGMVGSGTGRVPAYNCGRPMF
;
A
#
# COMPACT_ATOMS: atom_id res chain seq x y z
N MET A 1 31.28 -30.68 -65.81
CA MET A 1 32.48 -31.40 -65.33
C MET A 1 32.24 -31.62 -63.83
N ASP A 2 31.31 -32.49 -63.45
CA ASP A 2 31.41 -33.95 -63.41
C ASP A 2 32.72 -34.44 -62.80
N PHE A 3 32.63 -35.06 -61.60
CA PHE A 3 32.98 -36.46 -61.46
C PHE A 3 32.16 -37.12 -60.33
N ILE A 4 31.41 -38.13 -60.74
CA ILE A 4 30.68 -39.12 -59.94
C ILE A 4 31.60 -40.33 -59.72
N SER A 5 31.56 -40.95 -58.55
CA SER A 5 31.62 -42.42 -58.47
C SER A 5 30.80 -42.98 -57.30
N LYS A 6 29.75 -43.72 -57.69
CA LYS A 6 28.99 -44.77 -56.99
C LYS A 6 29.93 -45.92 -56.54
N ARG A 7 29.63 -46.90 -55.66
CA ARG A 7 28.46 -47.63 -55.10
C ARG A 7 28.99 -48.35 -53.83
N GLY A 8 28.19 -48.63 -52.81
CA GLY A 8 27.58 -49.95 -52.64
C GLY A 8 27.32 -50.30 -51.17
N ALA A 9 26.22 -51.00 -50.93
CA ALA A 9 25.54 -51.20 -49.66
C ALA A 9 26.11 -52.33 -48.77
N GLY A 10 25.80 -52.25 -47.47
CA GLY A 10 25.91 -53.35 -46.50
C GLY A 10 25.12 -53.04 -45.24
N LEU A 11 23.98 -53.73 -45.04
CA LEU A 11 23.15 -53.66 -43.84
C LEU A 11 23.89 -54.27 -42.64
N GLY A 12 23.83 -53.59 -41.50
CA GLY A 12 24.24 -54.10 -40.20
C GLY A 12 23.54 -53.32 -39.09
N ALA A 13 22.57 -53.96 -38.43
CA ALA A 13 21.74 -53.37 -37.40
C ALA A 13 22.57 -52.99 -36.15
N VAL A 14 22.40 -51.76 -35.67
CA VAL A 14 22.76 -51.36 -34.31
C VAL A 14 21.54 -50.69 -33.71
N ALA A 15 20.98 -51.33 -32.67
CA ALA A 15 19.84 -50.82 -31.93
C ALA A 15 20.23 -49.54 -31.19
N VAL A 16 19.62 -48.42 -31.56
CA VAL A 16 19.63 -47.18 -30.78
C VAL A 16 18.36 -47.18 -29.95
N ILE A 17 18.52 -47.36 -28.64
CA ILE A 17 17.46 -47.17 -27.65
C ILE A 17 17.16 -45.67 -27.62
N ALA A 18 16.09 -45.27 -28.29
CA ALA A 18 15.47 -43.97 -28.11
C ALA A 18 14.59 -44.04 -26.85
N LEU A 19 15.00 -43.38 -25.77
CA LEU A 19 14.08 -43.04 -24.67
C LEU A 19 13.08 -42.01 -25.20
N ALA A 20 11.95 -42.50 -25.71
CA ALA A 20 10.76 -41.69 -25.85
C ALA A 20 10.19 -41.47 -24.45
N ALA A 21 10.43 -40.30 -23.88
CA ALA A 21 9.68 -39.84 -22.72
C ALA A 21 8.24 -39.56 -23.17
N THR A 22 7.38 -40.58 -23.10
CA THR A 22 5.93 -40.38 -23.05
C THR A 22 5.62 -39.54 -21.83
N ALA A 23 5.41 -38.24 -22.04
CA ALA A 23 4.72 -37.41 -21.06
C ALA A 23 3.31 -37.99 -20.91
N MET A 24 3.06 -38.75 -19.84
CA MET A 24 1.71 -38.94 -19.35
C MET A 24 1.17 -37.54 -19.04
N VAL A 25 0.25 -37.05 -19.89
CA VAL A 25 -0.65 -35.99 -19.50
C VAL A 25 -1.44 -36.53 -18.32
N ALA A 26 -1.05 -36.16 -17.11
CA ALA A 26 -1.90 -36.35 -15.94
C ALA A 26 -3.18 -35.55 -16.23
N ALA A 27 -4.30 -36.27 -16.33
CA ALA A 27 -5.62 -35.65 -16.42
C ALA A 27 -5.73 -34.62 -15.27
N ARG A 28 -5.95 -33.34 -15.62
CA ARG A 28 -6.24 -32.31 -14.63
C ARG A 28 -7.46 -32.78 -13.83
N ALA A 29 -7.31 -32.91 -12.51
CA ALA A 29 -8.47 -33.08 -11.64
C ALA A 29 -9.44 -31.92 -11.91
N ASN A 30 -10.73 -32.23 -12.09
CA ASN A 30 -11.74 -31.21 -12.29
C ASN A 30 -11.70 -30.22 -11.11
N PRO A 31 -11.67 -28.90 -11.37
CA PRO A 31 -11.71 -27.91 -10.29
C PRO A 31 -13.00 -28.08 -9.46
N ILE A 32 -12.87 -27.99 -8.14
CA ILE A 32 -14.03 -28.01 -7.22
C ILE A 32 -14.83 -26.72 -7.42
N THR A 33 -16.15 -26.80 -7.49
CA THR A 33 -17.08 -25.67 -7.59
C THR A 33 -18.17 -25.76 -6.53
N LEU A 34 -18.86 -24.65 -6.25
CA LEU A 34 -20.07 -24.68 -5.42
C LEU A 34 -21.09 -25.68 -6.00
N GLY A 35 -21.73 -26.45 -5.13
CA GLY A 35 -22.66 -27.52 -5.50
C GLY A 35 -22.01 -28.82 -5.99
N ALA A 36 -20.68 -28.90 -6.09
CA ALA A 36 -20.00 -30.13 -6.49
C ALA A 36 -20.08 -31.20 -5.39
N GLY A 37 -20.30 -32.45 -5.81
CA GLY A 37 -20.11 -33.62 -4.95
C GLY A 37 -18.61 -33.85 -4.69
N VAL A 38 -18.25 -34.05 -3.43
CA VAL A 38 -16.87 -34.30 -3.00
C VAL A 38 -16.80 -35.44 -1.99
N GLU A 39 -15.71 -36.17 -2.00
CA GLU A 39 -15.39 -37.22 -1.03
C GLU A 39 -14.13 -36.83 -0.25
N LEU A 40 -14.18 -36.98 1.06
CA LEU A 40 -13.06 -36.74 1.96
C LEU A 40 -12.05 -37.91 1.88
N THR A 41 -10.81 -37.64 1.49
CA THR A 41 -9.82 -38.70 1.19
C THR A 41 -9.22 -39.38 2.42
N ALA A 42 -9.31 -38.77 3.59
CA ALA A 42 -8.78 -39.31 4.85
C ALA A 42 -9.56 -38.76 6.04
N LYS A 43 -9.54 -39.49 7.17
CA LYS A 43 -10.16 -39.02 8.42
C LYS A 43 -9.57 -37.66 8.81
N PHE A 44 -10.43 -36.66 8.98
CA PHE A 44 -10.02 -35.27 9.16
C PHE A 44 -10.86 -34.58 10.22
N ARG A 45 -10.26 -33.62 10.93
CA ARG A 45 -10.99 -32.72 11.82
C ARG A 45 -11.52 -31.56 10.99
N VAL A 46 -12.82 -31.58 10.65
CA VAL A 46 -13.45 -30.49 9.93
C VAL A 46 -13.44 -29.22 10.78
N MET A 47 -13.20 -28.07 10.15
CA MET A 47 -12.99 -26.80 10.84
C MET A 47 -14.28 -25.96 10.90
N GLY A 48 -14.43 -25.15 11.95
CA GLY A 48 -15.47 -24.13 12.06
C GLY A 48 -15.26 -22.96 11.09
N SER A 49 -16.18 -21.99 11.10
CA SER A 49 -16.15 -20.81 10.21
C SER A 49 -14.89 -19.95 10.36
N ASP A 50 -14.28 -19.97 11.54
CA ASP A 50 -13.02 -19.28 11.84
C ASP A 50 -11.79 -19.99 11.26
N LEU A 51 -11.94 -21.17 10.63
CA LEU A 51 -10.87 -22.04 10.12
C LEU A 51 -9.74 -22.33 11.13
N GLN A 52 -10.01 -22.23 12.42
CA GLN A 52 -9.08 -22.33 13.55
C GLN A 52 -9.60 -23.32 14.60
N THR A 53 -10.89 -23.27 14.93
CA THR A 53 -11.54 -24.21 15.83
C THR A 53 -12.02 -25.43 15.06
N GLY A 54 -11.85 -26.62 15.65
CA GLY A 54 -12.36 -27.85 15.04
C GLY A 54 -13.83 -28.06 15.37
N ALA A 55 -14.68 -28.17 14.35
CA ALA A 55 -16.10 -28.46 14.52
C ALA A 55 -16.37 -29.94 14.87
N GLY A 56 -15.51 -30.86 14.44
CA GLY A 56 -15.58 -32.28 14.80
C GLY A 56 -14.74 -33.18 13.90
N MET A 57 -14.74 -34.49 14.16
CA MET A 57 -14.02 -35.47 13.33
C MET A 57 -14.96 -36.08 12.28
N GLN A 58 -14.55 -36.02 11.01
CA GLN A 58 -15.22 -36.69 9.89
C GLN A 58 -14.36 -37.85 9.37
N GLN A 59 -14.98 -38.95 8.97
CA GLN A 59 -14.27 -40.17 8.54
C GLN A 59 -13.84 -40.08 7.07
N GLY A 60 -12.70 -40.69 6.73
CA GLY A 60 -12.30 -40.84 5.32
C GLY A 60 -13.31 -41.69 4.55
N GLY A 61 -13.60 -41.30 3.30
CA GLY A 61 -14.66 -41.86 2.47
C GLY A 61 -16.03 -41.19 2.64
N ALA A 62 -16.18 -40.23 3.56
CA ALA A 62 -17.41 -39.47 3.70
C ALA A 62 -17.66 -38.60 2.45
N VAL A 63 -18.87 -38.66 1.93
CA VAL A 63 -19.32 -37.89 0.74
C VAL A 63 -20.21 -36.74 1.17
N GLY A 64 -20.02 -35.59 0.55
CA GLY A 64 -20.78 -34.38 0.82
C GLY A 64 -20.85 -33.43 -0.37
N THR A 65 -21.58 -32.33 -0.20
CA THR A 65 -21.76 -31.30 -1.21
C THR A 65 -21.05 -30.03 -0.77
N VAL A 66 -20.33 -29.38 -1.68
CA VAL A 66 -19.69 -28.10 -1.42
C VAL A 66 -20.74 -27.00 -1.35
N VAL A 67 -20.86 -26.33 -0.20
CA VAL A 67 -21.88 -25.29 0.04
C VAL A 67 -21.28 -23.89 0.17
N GLU A 68 -19.97 -23.76 0.39
CA GLU A 68 -19.28 -22.47 0.53
C GLU A 68 -17.79 -22.58 0.15
N GLY A 69 -17.17 -21.47 -0.27
CA GLY A 69 -15.77 -21.38 -0.66
C GLY A 69 -15.52 -21.13 -2.17
N PRO A 70 -14.25 -21.08 -2.61
CA PRO A 70 -13.05 -21.34 -1.80
C PRO A 70 -12.67 -20.12 -0.95
N VAL A 71 -12.22 -20.37 0.30
CA VAL A 71 -11.54 -19.37 1.13
C VAL A 71 -10.05 -19.71 1.16
N LEU A 72 -9.18 -18.75 0.87
CA LEU A 72 -7.73 -18.91 0.99
C LEU A 72 -7.29 -18.55 2.41
N ARG A 73 -6.67 -19.49 3.12
CA ARG A 73 -6.11 -19.25 4.44
C ARG A 73 -4.90 -20.13 4.72
N LEU A 74 -3.82 -19.54 5.22
CA LEU A 74 -2.53 -20.21 5.46
C LEU A 74 -1.99 -20.94 4.21
N GLY A 75 -2.11 -20.32 3.03
CA GLY A 75 -1.63 -20.88 1.75
C GLY A 75 -2.41 -22.09 1.26
N LYS A 76 -3.58 -22.35 1.83
CA LYS A 76 -4.43 -23.51 1.53
C LYS A 76 -5.82 -23.04 1.11
N ARG A 77 -6.41 -23.70 0.12
CA ARG A 77 -7.83 -23.51 -0.26
C ARG A 77 -8.71 -24.35 0.65
N TRP A 78 -9.76 -23.73 1.17
CA TRP A 78 -10.73 -24.36 2.04
C TRP A 78 -12.13 -24.27 1.44
N TRP A 79 -12.89 -25.35 1.57
CA TRP A 79 -14.26 -25.47 1.11
C TRP A 79 -15.13 -25.92 2.26
N ARG A 80 -16.31 -25.33 2.43
CA ARG A 80 -17.29 -25.82 3.38
C ARG A 80 -18.10 -26.94 2.73
N VAL A 81 -18.11 -28.09 3.38
CA VAL A 81 -18.77 -29.30 2.88
C VAL A 81 -19.88 -29.68 3.84
N ASP A 82 -21.08 -29.87 3.30
CA ASP A 82 -22.24 -30.48 3.94
C ASP A 82 -22.20 -31.98 3.65
N PHE A 83 -21.85 -32.79 4.66
CA PHE A 83 -21.72 -34.23 4.53
C PHE A 83 -23.06 -34.90 4.80
N GLY A 84 -23.43 -35.87 3.97
CA GLY A 84 -24.72 -36.56 4.12
C GLY A 84 -24.87 -37.31 5.47
N GLN A 85 -23.76 -37.59 6.16
CA GLN A 85 -23.69 -38.16 7.50
C GLN A 85 -22.43 -37.64 8.24
N GLY A 86 -22.54 -37.42 9.56
CA GLY A 86 -21.41 -37.01 10.40
C GLY A 86 -21.37 -35.51 10.68
N VAL A 87 -20.15 -34.93 10.71
CA VAL A 87 -19.94 -33.52 11.06
C VAL A 87 -19.59 -32.71 9.82
N ASP A 88 -20.34 -31.63 9.60
CA ASP A 88 -20.12 -30.66 8.52
C ASP A 88 -19.06 -29.63 8.90
N GLY A 89 -18.42 -29.04 7.91
CA GLY A 89 -17.47 -27.96 8.16
C GLY A 89 -16.50 -27.73 7.03
N TRP A 90 -15.49 -26.93 7.33
CA TRP A 90 -14.48 -26.55 6.36
C TRP A 90 -13.38 -27.61 6.25
N VAL A 91 -13.08 -27.97 5.00
CA VAL A 91 -12.10 -28.98 4.63
C VAL A 91 -11.10 -28.39 3.66
N ASN A 92 -9.83 -28.76 3.84
CA ASN A 92 -8.79 -28.40 2.91
C ASN A 92 -9.04 -29.04 1.54
N GLU A 93 -8.90 -28.28 0.45
CA GLU A 93 -9.01 -28.75 -0.93
C GLU A 93 -8.13 -29.99 -1.20
N SER A 94 -6.95 -30.09 -0.56
CA SER A 94 -6.05 -31.25 -0.73
C SER A 94 -6.59 -32.56 -0.15
N LEU A 95 -7.64 -32.49 0.66
CA LEU A 95 -8.33 -33.65 1.25
C LEU A 95 -9.66 -33.95 0.57
N LEU A 96 -10.01 -33.23 -0.50
CA LEU A 96 -11.26 -33.42 -1.24
C LEU A 96 -10.98 -33.99 -2.62
N ARG A 97 -11.75 -35.01 -2.99
CA ARG A 97 -11.79 -35.56 -4.35
C ARG A 97 -13.17 -35.31 -4.94
N THR A 98 -13.25 -34.71 -6.14
CA THR A 98 -14.53 -34.54 -6.83
C THR A 98 -15.13 -35.91 -7.17
N THR A 99 -16.38 -36.13 -6.76
CA THR A 99 -17.18 -37.26 -7.21
C THR A 99 -18.03 -36.75 -8.37
N GLY A 100 -17.92 -37.38 -9.54
CA GLY A 100 -18.44 -36.84 -10.82
C GLY A 100 -19.97 -36.85 -10.96
N GLY A 101 -20.71 -36.26 -10.03
CA GLY A 101 -22.15 -36.11 -10.10
C GLY A 101 -22.66 -35.00 -9.18
N ILE A 102 -23.66 -34.24 -9.65
CA ILE A 102 -24.48 -33.37 -8.80
C ILE A 102 -25.33 -34.32 -7.94
N ILE A 103 -25.01 -34.46 -6.65
CA ILE A 103 -25.86 -35.17 -5.70
C ILE A 103 -26.74 -34.13 -5.03
N ILE A 104 -28.00 -34.08 -5.44
CA ILE A 104 -29.06 -33.34 -4.75
C ILE A 104 -29.53 -34.26 -3.61
N THR A 105 -29.14 -33.98 -2.37
CA THR A 105 -29.74 -34.67 -1.20
C THR A 105 -31.05 -33.98 -0.81
N PRO A 106 -32.16 -34.72 -0.61
CA PRO A 106 -33.39 -34.17 -0.06
C PRO A 106 -33.23 -33.80 1.42
N PRO A 107 -34.06 -32.89 1.97
CA PRO A 107 -33.98 -32.51 3.38
C PRO A 107 -34.35 -33.69 4.29
N SER A 108 -33.59 -33.83 5.39
CA SER A 108 -33.79 -34.88 6.40
C SER A 108 -35.05 -34.64 7.25
N PRO A 109 -35.80 -35.68 7.66
CA PRO A 109 -37.06 -35.53 8.39
C PRO A 109 -36.87 -35.15 9.86
N THR A 110 -37.79 -34.35 10.38
CA THR A 110 -37.88 -33.91 11.78
C THR A 110 -38.13 -35.09 12.74
N PRO A 111 -37.38 -35.24 13.84
CA PRO A 111 -37.61 -36.33 14.79
C PRO A 111 -38.79 -36.03 15.75
N THR A 112 -39.63 -37.04 15.96
CA THR A 112 -40.72 -37.09 16.96
C THR A 112 -40.16 -37.31 18.38
N PRO A 113 -40.73 -36.69 19.44
CA PRO A 113 -40.13 -36.66 20.79
C PRO A 113 -40.35 -37.95 21.59
N THR A 114 -39.37 -38.30 22.44
CA THR A 114 -39.43 -39.33 23.49
C THR A 114 -39.38 -38.66 24.88
N PRO A 115 -40.12 -39.12 25.91
CA PRO A 115 -40.47 -38.29 27.08
C PRO A 115 -39.35 -38.11 28.12
N LEU A 116 -39.35 -36.95 28.78
CA LEU A 116 -38.37 -36.54 29.80
C LEU A 116 -38.59 -37.16 31.20
N PRO A 117 -37.52 -37.38 32.00
CA PRO A 117 -37.58 -37.53 33.46
C PRO A 117 -37.78 -36.17 34.19
N PRO A 118 -38.14 -36.16 35.48
CA PRO A 118 -38.66 -34.96 36.16
C PRO A 118 -37.61 -33.87 36.35
N ILE A 119 -38.04 -32.63 36.08
CA ILE A 119 -37.26 -31.40 36.18
C ILE A 119 -37.03 -31.05 37.66
N VAL A 120 -35.76 -30.92 38.06
CA VAL A 120 -35.36 -30.18 39.25
C VAL A 120 -35.25 -28.71 38.84
N THR A 121 -36.06 -27.85 39.44
CA THR A 121 -36.13 -26.41 39.16
C THR A 121 -34.84 -25.71 39.57
N PRO A 122 -34.05 -25.11 38.65
CA PRO A 122 -32.98 -24.21 39.04
C PRO A 122 -33.56 -22.82 39.34
N THR A 123 -33.08 -22.22 40.43
CA THR A 123 -33.24 -20.79 40.75
C THR A 123 -32.79 -19.95 39.54
N PRO A 124 -33.55 -18.90 39.14
CA PRO A 124 -33.19 -18.08 38.00
C PRO A 124 -31.84 -17.42 38.23
N THR A 125 -30.85 -17.81 37.44
CA THR A 125 -29.68 -16.97 37.19
C THR A 125 -30.17 -15.84 36.30
N PRO A 126 -29.92 -14.56 36.64
CA PRO A 126 -30.34 -13.45 35.80
C PRO A 126 -29.73 -13.62 34.40
N PRO A 127 -30.44 -13.21 33.33
CA PRO A 127 -29.91 -13.33 31.98
C PRO A 127 -28.58 -12.58 31.92
N PRO A 128 -27.53 -13.13 31.27
CA PRO A 128 -26.45 -12.27 30.81
C PRO A 128 -27.13 -11.22 29.93
N SER A 129 -26.98 -9.94 30.28
CA SER A 129 -27.41 -8.85 29.42
C SER A 129 -26.81 -9.11 28.05
N ALA A 130 -27.67 -9.26 27.04
CA ALA A 130 -27.26 -9.20 25.64
C ALA A 130 -26.79 -7.76 25.37
N GLY A 131 -25.55 -7.46 25.75
CA GLY A 131 -24.86 -6.24 25.36
C GLY A 131 -24.53 -6.38 23.89
N ALA A 132 -25.26 -5.67 23.04
CA ALA A 132 -24.80 -5.39 21.69
C ALA A 132 -23.42 -4.70 21.77
N ALA A 133 -22.52 -5.07 20.88
CA ALA A 133 -21.14 -4.59 20.88
C ALA A 133 -21.08 -3.10 20.49
N ALA A 134 -20.09 -2.37 21.03
CA ALA A 134 -19.71 -1.04 20.55
C ALA A 134 -19.14 -1.12 19.11
N ALA A 135 -19.18 0.00 18.38
CA ALA A 135 -18.69 0.16 16.99
C ALA A 135 -17.25 -0.30 16.79
N PHE A 136 -16.40 -0.17 17.81
CA PHE A 136 -15.15 -0.90 17.94
C PHE A 136 -15.16 -1.89 19.12
N ALA A 137 -15.55 -3.13 18.84
CA ALA A 137 -15.05 -4.25 19.63
C ALA A 137 -13.69 -4.70 19.07
N ASN A 138 -12.62 -4.00 19.46
CA ASN A 138 -11.24 -4.41 19.20
C ASN A 138 -11.01 -5.90 19.57
N PRO A 139 -10.28 -6.69 18.77
CA PRO A 139 -9.96 -8.10 19.05
C PRO A 139 -9.26 -8.37 20.40
N ASP A 140 -8.71 -7.36 21.08
CA ASP A 140 -8.16 -7.48 22.43
C ASP A 140 -9.23 -7.26 23.53
N ASN A 141 -10.30 -8.07 23.51
CA ASN A 141 -11.25 -8.28 24.61
C ASN A 141 -11.77 -7.05 25.41
N GLY A 142 -11.89 -5.87 24.78
CA GLY A 142 -12.38 -4.66 25.43
C GLY A 142 -11.35 -3.92 26.29
N ALA A 143 -10.06 -4.27 26.21
CA ALA A 143 -8.98 -3.48 26.81
C ALA A 143 -8.42 -2.48 25.79
N ILE A 144 -9.09 -1.33 25.64
CA ILE A 144 -8.67 -0.23 24.77
C ILE A 144 -7.89 0.83 25.59
N PRO A 145 -6.75 1.31 25.06
CA PRO A 145 -6.08 2.46 25.65
C PRO A 145 -6.74 3.82 25.26
N ASP A 146 -7.55 4.50 26.12
CA ASP A 146 -7.90 5.98 26.36
C ASP A 146 -7.44 7.08 25.34
N ARG A 147 -7.73 8.38 25.48
CA ARG A 147 -7.16 9.44 24.63
C ARG A 147 -5.86 10.08 25.16
N ALA A 148 -5.52 9.88 26.44
CA ALA A 148 -4.12 9.74 26.87
C ALA A 148 -3.53 8.38 26.40
N ARG A 149 -4.44 7.45 26.06
CA ARG A 149 -4.28 6.06 25.64
C ARG A 149 -3.93 5.85 24.10
N HIS A 150 -4.46 6.67 23.15
CA HIS A 150 -4.55 6.46 21.66
C HIS A 150 -4.33 7.75 20.83
N PRO A 151 -3.07 8.10 20.54
CA PRO A 151 -2.70 9.30 19.80
C PRO A 151 -2.65 9.14 18.27
N LEU A 152 -3.11 8.01 17.72
CA LEU A 152 -2.90 7.68 16.30
C LEU A 152 -4.00 8.24 15.40
N ALA A 153 -3.63 8.56 14.16
CA ALA A 153 -4.51 9.01 13.08
C ALA A 153 -5.56 7.93 12.75
N PHE A 154 -5.11 6.69 12.75
CA PHE A 154 -5.88 5.45 12.62
C PHE A 154 -5.04 4.31 13.20
N PRO A 155 -5.63 3.15 13.55
CA PRO A 155 -4.93 2.12 14.32
C PRO A 155 -3.61 1.65 13.69
N THR A 156 -3.56 1.50 12.36
CA THR A 156 -2.37 1.03 11.61
C THR A 156 -1.39 2.15 11.23
N ALA A 157 -1.61 3.39 11.66
CA ALA A 157 -0.74 4.52 11.34
C ALA A 157 0.64 4.37 12.03
N THR A 158 1.72 4.45 11.25
CA THR A 158 3.10 4.37 11.75
C THR A 158 3.88 5.65 11.47
N GLY A 159 5.10 5.74 12.01
CA GLY A 159 6.03 6.80 11.65
C GLY A 159 5.78 8.14 12.32
N PHE A 160 6.38 9.19 11.75
CA PHE A 160 6.32 10.55 12.29
C PHE A 160 4.97 11.23 12.03
N GLY A 161 4.24 10.83 10.98
CA GLY A 161 2.91 11.31 10.63
C GLY A 161 1.78 10.61 11.37
N LYS A 162 2.07 9.57 12.19
CA LYS A 162 1.05 8.75 12.85
C LYS A 162 0.11 9.49 13.77
N LYS A 163 0.46 10.70 14.24
CA LYS A 163 -0.39 11.53 15.11
C LYS A 163 -1.18 12.60 14.36
N THR A 164 -1.21 12.53 13.04
CA THR A 164 -2.02 13.44 12.21
C THR A 164 -3.49 13.31 12.62
N SER A 165 -4.20 14.42 12.77
CA SER A 165 -5.57 14.40 13.29
C SER A 165 -6.47 15.46 12.67
N VAL A 166 -7.68 15.04 12.34
CA VAL A 166 -8.75 15.90 11.80
C VAL A 166 -9.82 16.20 12.85
N ARG A 167 -9.80 15.47 13.97
CA ARG A 167 -10.77 15.55 15.06
C ARG A 167 -10.93 16.97 15.57
N SER A 168 -12.18 17.42 15.62
CA SER A 168 -12.59 18.67 16.26
C SER A 168 -14.07 18.62 16.60
N ALA A 169 -14.50 19.28 17.67
CA ALA A 169 -15.92 19.38 18.05
C ALA A 169 -16.79 20.03 16.96
N ASN A 170 -16.17 20.82 16.08
CA ASN A 170 -16.82 21.48 14.96
C ASN A 170 -16.37 20.93 13.60
N ALA A 171 -15.85 19.70 13.55
CA ALA A 171 -15.57 19.04 12.29
C ALA A 171 -16.89 18.75 11.55
N VAL A 172 -16.86 18.79 10.22
CA VAL A 172 -18.03 18.59 9.36
C VAL A 172 -17.78 17.46 8.37
N VAL A 173 -18.84 16.91 7.79
CA VAL A 173 -18.75 15.82 6.81
C VAL A 173 -19.31 16.26 5.46
N TYR A 174 -18.49 16.16 4.42
CA TYR A 174 -18.89 16.33 3.03
C TYR A 174 -19.11 14.95 2.43
N LYS A 175 -20.38 14.57 2.21
CA LYS A 175 -20.73 13.35 1.46
C LYS A 175 -20.72 13.65 -0.03
N ILE A 176 -19.55 13.49 -0.63
CA ILE A 176 -19.33 13.77 -2.04
C ILE A 176 -20.17 12.82 -2.87
N ASN A 177 -21.17 13.38 -3.56
CA ASN A 177 -22.20 12.63 -4.29
C ASN A 177 -22.18 12.89 -5.80
N THR A 178 -21.16 13.62 -6.29
CA THR A 178 -20.93 13.87 -7.72
C THR A 178 -19.45 13.75 -8.06
N LEU A 179 -19.18 13.33 -9.30
CA LEU A 179 -17.84 13.36 -9.90
C LEU A 179 -17.53 14.70 -10.58
N ASP A 180 -18.52 15.60 -10.65
CA ASP A 180 -18.38 16.91 -11.26
C ASP A 180 -17.37 17.77 -10.48
N ASP A 181 -16.51 18.47 -11.20
CA ASP A 181 -15.58 19.46 -10.60
C ASP A 181 -16.20 20.86 -10.59
N VAL A 182 -17.36 21.00 -9.96
CA VAL A 182 -18.10 22.26 -9.85
C VAL A 182 -18.47 22.47 -8.39
N ALA A 183 -18.16 23.65 -7.85
CA ALA A 183 -18.65 24.07 -6.54
C ALA A 183 -19.87 24.95 -6.73
N ASN A 184 -21.02 24.51 -6.23
CA ASN A 184 -22.25 25.28 -6.21
C ASN A 184 -23.07 24.88 -4.98
N PRO A 185 -23.13 25.72 -3.94
CA PRO A 185 -23.74 25.33 -2.66
C PRO A 185 -25.21 24.91 -2.75
N ASN A 186 -25.93 25.30 -3.81
CA ASN A 186 -27.39 25.18 -3.90
C ASN A 186 -27.88 24.14 -4.93
N ASP A 187 -27.01 23.39 -5.60
CA ASP A 187 -27.44 22.50 -6.71
C ASP A 187 -27.84 21.09 -6.27
N GLY A 188 -27.85 20.83 -4.96
CA GLY A 188 -28.17 19.53 -4.39
C GLY A 188 -27.06 18.50 -4.55
N LYS A 189 -25.89 18.91 -5.04
CA LYS A 189 -24.69 18.09 -5.12
C LYS A 189 -23.64 18.59 -4.12
N ILE A 190 -22.75 17.69 -3.75
CA ILE A 190 -21.56 17.96 -2.96
C ILE A 190 -20.40 17.40 -3.76
N SER A 191 -19.51 18.27 -4.22
CA SER A 191 -18.33 17.95 -4.99
C SER A 191 -17.10 17.78 -4.09
N TYR A 192 -16.08 17.09 -4.61
CA TYR A 192 -14.76 17.11 -3.97
C TYR A 192 -14.21 18.54 -3.86
N ARG A 193 -14.49 19.40 -4.84
CA ARG A 193 -14.01 20.79 -4.84
C ARG A 193 -14.49 21.55 -3.61
N GLU A 194 -15.76 21.40 -3.24
CA GLU A 194 -16.30 22.03 -2.02
C GLU A 194 -15.62 21.50 -0.76
N CYS A 195 -15.40 20.18 -0.68
CA CYS A 195 -14.67 19.60 0.44
C CYS A 195 -13.22 20.12 0.48
N ALA A 196 -12.45 20.00 -0.60
CA ALA A 196 -11.04 20.39 -0.65
C ALA A 196 -10.82 21.86 -0.25
N LEU A 197 -11.68 22.76 -0.77
CA LEU A 197 -11.62 24.20 -0.53
C LEU A 197 -12.33 24.65 0.76
N ALA A 198 -12.95 23.73 1.51
CA ALA A 198 -13.77 24.01 2.70
C ALA A 198 -14.87 25.06 2.45
N LEU A 199 -15.55 24.94 1.30
CA LEU A 199 -16.62 25.85 0.88
C LEU A 199 -17.96 25.49 1.54
N PRO A 200 -18.84 26.47 1.78
CA PRO A 200 -20.15 26.16 2.34
C PRO A 200 -20.99 25.35 1.34
N VAL A 201 -21.89 24.52 1.85
CA VAL A 201 -22.96 23.83 1.10
C VAL A 201 -24.28 24.19 1.79
N THR A 202 -25.33 24.46 1.01
CA THR A 202 -26.68 24.75 1.53
C THR A 202 -27.70 23.68 1.14
N SER A 203 -27.44 22.91 0.07
CA SER A 203 -28.24 21.78 -0.39
C SER A 203 -27.32 20.64 -0.82
N PRO A 204 -27.58 19.37 -0.46
CA PRO A 204 -28.81 18.83 0.14
C PRO A 204 -28.97 19.10 1.64
N TYR A 205 -27.91 19.50 2.34
CA TYR A 205 -27.93 19.91 3.74
C TYR A 205 -26.84 20.95 4.01
N ASN A 206 -26.95 21.65 5.14
CA ASN A 206 -26.09 22.79 5.44
C ASN A 206 -24.72 22.36 5.99
N ILE A 207 -23.64 22.72 5.29
CA ILE A 207 -22.26 22.53 5.73
C ILE A 207 -21.59 23.91 5.84
N PRO A 208 -21.15 24.34 7.03
CA PRO A 208 -20.40 25.58 7.19
C PRO A 208 -19.00 25.53 6.54
N ALA A 209 -18.59 26.65 5.96
CA ALA A 209 -17.25 26.83 5.41
C ALA A 209 -16.15 26.85 6.49
N ASN A 210 -14.90 26.64 6.07
CA ASN A 210 -13.68 26.82 6.88
C ASN A 210 -13.64 25.98 8.17
N ARG A 211 -14.12 24.73 8.09
CA ARG A 211 -14.13 23.77 9.20
C ARG A 211 -13.14 22.62 8.96
N PRO A 212 -12.61 21.99 10.02
CA PRO A 212 -12.04 20.64 9.92
C PRO A 212 -13.06 19.71 9.26
N ARG A 213 -12.62 18.80 8.40
CA ARG A 213 -13.57 18.08 7.54
C ARG A 213 -13.17 16.68 7.13
N TYR A 214 -14.16 15.80 7.08
CA TYR A 214 -14.08 14.49 6.45
C TYR A 214 -14.71 14.58 5.06
N CYS A 215 -13.96 14.20 4.03
CA CYS A 215 -14.43 14.03 2.66
C CYS A 215 -14.69 12.53 2.45
N VAL A 216 -15.96 12.14 2.43
CA VAL A 216 -16.42 10.78 2.16
C VAL A 216 -17.15 10.74 0.81
N PHE A 217 -17.21 9.59 0.15
CA PHE A 217 -17.66 9.46 -1.23
C PHE A 217 -18.84 8.49 -1.38
N ASP A 218 -19.97 8.98 -1.84
CA ASP A 218 -21.13 8.17 -2.29
C ASP A 218 -21.05 7.80 -3.78
N VAL A 219 -19.99 8.26 -4.45
CA VAL A 219 -19.71 8.00 -5.87
C VAL A 219 -18.40 7.24 -6.06
N ALA A 220 -18.26 6.60 -7.22
CA ALA A 220 -17.05 5.97 -7.69
C ALA A 220 -16.77 6.37 -9.13
N GLY A 221 -15.51 6.55 -9.47
CA GLY A 221 -15.09 7.00 -10.79
C GLY A 221 -14.02 8.06 -10.74
N ALA A 222 -13.87 8.74 -11.87
CA ALA A 222 -12.85 9.75 -12.05
C ALA A 222 -13.39 11.16 -11.75
N ILE A 223 -12.75 11.86 -10.82
CA ILE A 223 -12.93 13.29 -10.60
C ILE A 223 -11.92 14.01 -11.49
N VAL A 224 -12.41 14.60 -12.58
CA VAL A 224 -11.58 15.28 -13.58
C VAL A 224 -11.50 16.76 -13.24
N LEU A 225 -10.44 17.15 -12.54
CA LEU A 225 -10.24 18.53 -12.09
C LEU A 225 -10.00 19.46 -13.28
N GLN A 226 -10.75 20.55 -13.37
CA GLN A 226 -10.65 21.58 -14.40
C GLN A 226 -9.82 22.78 -13.94
N SER A 227 -9.54 22.90 -12.64
CA SER A 227 -8.66 23.91 -12.05
C SER A 227 -8.14 23.45 -10.69
N SER A 228 -7.20 24.18 -10.11
CA SER A 228 -6.64 23.82 -8.81
C SER A 228 -7.66 23.80 -7.68
N ALA A 229 -7.57 22.80 -6.82
CA ALA A 229 -8.34 22.65 -5.60
C ALA A 229 -7.37 22.72 -4.40
N PHE A 230 -6.79 23.91 -4.17
CA PHE A 230 -5.80 24.12 -3.11
C PHE A 230 -6.39 23.91 -1.72
N ILE A 231 -5.88 22.93 -1.00
CA ILE A 231 -6.24 22.67 0.39
C ILE A 231 -5.50 23.69 1.25
N THR A 232 -6.15 24.82 1.49
CA THR A 232 -5.64 25.91 2.33
C THR A 232 -6.05 25.77 3.79
N GLN A 233 -7.25 25.24 4.03
CA GLN A 233 -7.77 24.99 5.37
C GLN A 233 -7.22 23.66 5.91
N PRO A 234 -6.52 23.66 7.07
CA PRO A 234 -5.97 22.43 7.67
C PRO A 234 -7.07 21.48 8.17
N GLN A 235 -6.65 20.30 8.64
CA GLN A 235 -7.49 19.25 9.20
C GLN A 235 -8.51 18.72 8.19
N ILE A 236 -8.05 17.85 7.31
CA ILE A 236 -8.85 17.21 6.27
C ILE A 236 -8.54 15.71 6.19
N TYR A 237 -9.58 14.88 6.17
CA TYR A 237 -9.47 13.46 5.88
C TYR A 237 -10.15 13.19 4.54
N ILE A 238 -9.38 12.85 3.51
CA ILE A 238 -9.91 12.39 2.22
C ILE A 238 -9.92 10.85 2.24
N ALA A 239 -11.12 10.29 2.39
CA ALA A 239 -11.32 8.87 2.70
C ALA A 239 -11.88 8.07 1.52
N GLY A 240 -11.01 7.69 0.58
CA GLY A 240 -11.39 6.97 -0.64
C GLY A 240 -12.04 5.61 -0.40
N GLN A 241 -11.79 4.98 0.77
CA GLN A 241 -12.38 3.69 1.13
C GLN A 241 -13.89 3.74 1.35
N THR A 242 -14.48 4.94 1.48
CA THR A 242 -15.94 5.11 1.56
C THR A 242 -16.65 4.97 0.20
N SER A 243 -15.90 5.11 -0.89
CA SER A 243 -16.45 5.00 -2.24
C SER A 243 -17.02 3.60 -2.50
N PRO A 244 -18.17 3.48 -3.21
CA PRO A 244 -18.72 2.19 -3.61
C PRO A 244 -17.85 1.41 -4.62
N GLY A 245 -16.84 2.02 -5.22
CA GLY A 245 -16.04 1.38 -6.27
C GLY A 245 -14.71 2.06 -6.62
N GLY A 246 -14.31 3.07 -5.84
CA GLY A 246 -13.01 3.73 -5.90
C GLY A 246 -13.06 5.11 -6.53
N ILE A 247 -12.11 5.96 -6.15
CA ILE A 247 -11.93 7.32 -6.67
C ILE A 247 -10.56 7.45 -7.33
N GLU A 248 -10.55 8.05 -8.52
CA GLU A 248 -9.35 8.51 -9.20
C GLU A 248 -9.44 10.01 -9.49
N PHE A 249 -8.42 10.77 -9.14
CA PHE A 249 -8.26 12.15 -9.56
C PHE A 249 -7.47 12.20 -10.86
N ARG A 250 -7.93 13.03 -11.81
CA ARG A 250 -7.30 13.25 -13.12
C ARG A 250 -7.22 14.73 -13.44
N LEU A 251 -6.26 15.12 -14.28
CA LEU A 251 -6.23 16.45 -14.87
C LEU A 251 -7.27 16.53 -15.99
N GLY A 252 -8.01 17.63 -16.02
CA GLY A 252 -8.92 18.00 -17.10
C GLY A 252 -8.27 18.94 -18.10
N ASP A 253 -8.87 19.01 -19.29
CA ASP A 253 -8.33 19.79 -20.42
C ASP A 253 -8.21 21.29 -20.15
N LYS A 254 -9.01 21.82 -19.21
CA LYS A 254 -9.00 23.24 -18.82
C LYS A 254 -8.02 23.55 -17.68
N TYR A 255 -7.38 22.53 -17.12
CA TYR A 255 -6.52 22.68 -15.96
C TYR A 255 -5.29 23.52 -16.32
N ASN A 256 -5.07 24.63 -15.63
CA ASN A 256 -3.95 25.57 -15.79
C ASN A 256 -3.80 26.40 -14.49
N PRO A 257 -2.61 26.74 -13.94
CA PRO A 257 -1.22 26.39 -14.32
C PRO A 257 -0.52 25.42 -13.36
N VAL A 258 -1.23 24.88 -12.37
CA VAL A 258 -0.62 24.15 -11.25
C VAL A 258 -0.87 22.66 -11.36
N ASP A 259 0.10 21.94 -11.87
CA ASP A 259 -0.10 20.57 -12.33
C ASP A 259 -0.12 19.53 -11.19
N SER A 260 -1.04 19.68 -10.24
CA SER A 260 -1.28 18.80 -9.09
C SER A 260 -2.77 18.50 -8.89
N LEU A 261 -3.07 17.35 -8.30
CA LEU A 261 -4.43 16.89 -8.05
C LEU A 261 -4.82 17.02 -6.57
N ILE A 262 -3.85 16.74 -5.70
CA ILE A 262 -3.92 17.00 -4.26
C ILE A 262 -2.80 17.99 -3.92
N ASP A 263 -3.16 19.16 -3.40
CA ASP A 263 -2.20 20.23 -3.17
C ASP A 263 -2.41 20.91 -1.82
N THR A 264 -1.43 20.81 -0.93
CA THR A 264 -1.46 21.41 0.41
C THR A 264 -0.49 22.56 0.61
N ARG A 265 0.18 23.04 -0.47
CA ARG A 265 1.26 24.04 -0.42
C ARG A 265 0.86 25.40 0.18
N HIS A 266 -0.44 25.63 0.42
CA HIS A 266 -1.01 26.87 0.92
C HIS A 266 -1.67 26.75 2.31
N GLY A 267 -1.17 25.85 3.17
CA GLY A 267 -1.57 25.79 4.59
C GLY A 267 -2.31 24.53 5.03
N GLY A 268 -2.46 23.54 4.15
CA GLY A 268 -3.16 22.28 4.40
C GLY A 268 -2.42 21.32 5.34
N ASN A 269 -2.10 21.75 6.57
CA ASN A 269 -1.55 20.89 7.62
C ASN A 269 -2.61 19.91 8.13
N ASN A 270 -2.18 18.79 8.71
CA ASN A 270 -3.07 17.76 9.26
C ASN A 270 -3.97 17.10 8.21
N MET A 271 -3.40 16.63 7.10
CA MET A 271 -4.12 15.83 6.11
C MET A 271 -3.92 14.33 6.33
N ILE A 272 -5.03 13.62 6.35
CA ILE A 272 -5.09 12.17 6.21
C ILE A 272 -5.62 11.88 4.79
N LEU A 273 -4.84 11.20 3.96
CA LEU A 273 -5.21 10.82 2.60
C LEU A 273 -5.15 9.30 2.47
N ARG A 274 -6.29 8.65 2.20
CA ARG A 274 -6.35 7.18 2.11
C ARG A 274 -7.16 6.66 0.94
N HIS A 275 -6.72 5.53 0.38
CA HIS A 275 -7.46 4.72 -0.60
C HIS A 275 -7.95 5.46 -1.86
N VAL A 276 -7.20 6.50 -2.29
CA VAL A 276 -7.46 7.22 -3.54
C VAL A 276 -6.36 7.00 -4.56
N ARG A 277 -6.69 7.20 -5.84
CA ARG A 277 -5.72 7.22 -6.94
C ARG A 277 -5.53 8.64 -7.43
N THR A 278 -4.30 9.06 -7.67
CA THR A 278 -3.97 10.36 -8.25
C THR A 278 -3.12 10.13 -9.48
N ARG A 279 -3.68 10.36 -10.67
CA ARG A 279 -3.00 10.10 -11.94
C ARG A 279 -3.13 11.31 -12.85
N THR A 280 -2.06 12.10 -13.00
CA THR A 280 -2.09 13.36 -13.76
C THR A 280 -2.12 13.14 -15.26
N GLY A 281 -1.25 12.27 -15.78
CA GLY A 281 -1.08 12.07 -17.22
C GLY A 281 -0.26 13.18 -17.88
N PRO A 282 -0.03 13.10 -19.20
CA PRO A 282 0.81 14.05 -19.93
C PRO A 282 0.14 15.42 -20.12
N HIS A 283 0.96 16.47 -20.17
CA HIS A 283 0.53 17.83 -20.47
C HIS A 283 0.57 18.10 -21.99
N VAL A 284 -0.40 17.53 -22.71
CA VAL A 284 -0.44 17.63 -24.18
C VAL A 284 -0.61 19.10 -24.60
N GLY A 285 0.29 19.59 -25.46
CA GLY A 285 0.19 20.93 -26.03
C GLY A 285 0.62 22.07 -25.10
N ARG A 286 1.10 21.80 -23.88
CA ARG A 286 1.67 22.82 -22.98
C ARG A 286 2.89 22.32 -22.19
N ARG A 287 3.74 23.25 -21.75
CA ARG A 287 4.87 22.95 -20.85
C ARG A 287 4.36 22.70 -19.44
N SER A 288 4.90 21.68 -18.77
CA SER A 288 4.70 21.38 -17.36
C SER A 288 6.03 21.02 -16.74
N GLU A 289 6.53 21.87 -15.85
CA GLU A 289 7.79 21.62 -15.13
C GLU A 289 7.58 21.08 -13.72
N ASN A 290 6.34 20.84 -13.30
CA ASN A 290 6.01 20.43 -11.93
C ASN A 290 4.71 19.62 -11.91
N GLY A 291 4.59 18.69 -12.84
CA GLY A 291 3.40 17.85 -13.03
C GLY A 291 3.33 16.72 -12.03
N ASP A 292 3.12 17.05 -10.77
CA ASP A 292 3.15 16.10 -9.66
C ASP A 292 1.74 15.86 -9.13
N PRO A 293 1.21 14.62 -9.19
CA PRO A 293 -0.16 14.34 -8.78
C PRO A 293 -0.47 14.78 -7.35
N ILE A 294 0.50 14.65 -6.44
CA ILE A 294 0.41 15.11 -5.06
C ILE A 294 1.56 16.07 -4.79
N ARG A 295 1.23 17.26 -4.29
CA ARG A 295 2.19 18.31 -3.94
C ARG A 295 1.99 18.85 -2.54
N MET A 296 3.06 18.91 -1.78
CA MET A 296 3.09 19.48 -0.44
C MET A 296 4.32 20.35 -0.25
N SER A 297 4.15 21.53 0.34
CA SER A 297 5.26 22.47 0.58
C SER A 297 5.06 23.21 1.87
N GLY A 298 6.05 23.11 2.76
CA GLY A 298 6.03 23.80 4.05
C GLY A 298 4.93 23.33 4.99
N THR A 299 4.40 22.13 4.79
CA THR A 299 3.31 21.58 5.59
C THR A 299 3.78 20.67 6.71
N ARG A 300 2.88 20.36 7.65
CA ARG A 300 3.16 19.53 8.81
C ARG A 300 2.04 18.54 9.11
N ASN A 301 2.40 17.43 9.75
CA ASN A 301 1.49 16.38 10.18
C ASN A 301 0.69 15.85 8.98
N GLN A 302 1.33 15.08 8.11
CA GLN A 302 0.62 14.44 7.00
C GLN A 302 0.78 12.93 7.08
N ILE A 303 -0.27 12.21 6.71
CA ILE A 303 -0.19 10.78 6.47
C ILE A 303 -0.87 10.43 5.14
N ILE A 304 -0.10 9.79 4.27
CA ILE A 304 -0.53 9.21 3.00
C ILE A 304 -0.49 7.70 3.20
N ASP A 305 -1.63 7.03 3.15
CA ASP A 305 -1.74 5.59 3.42
C ASP A 305 -2.63 4.91 2.38
N HIS A 306 -2.17 3.81 1.78
CA HIS A 306 -2.93 3.12 0.72
C HIS A 306 -3.33 4.04 -0.45
N VAL A 307 -2.41 4.89 -0.92
CA VAL A 307 -2.64 5.76 -2.07
C VAL A 307 -1.87 5.25 -3.27
N SER A 308 -2.43 5.42 -4.46
CA SER A 308 -1.75 5.14 -5.72
C SER A 308 -1.52 6.44 -6.48
N THR A 309 -0.29 6.94 -6.44
CA THR A 309 0.09 8.18 -7.13
C THR A 309 1.01 7.87 -8.30
N MET A 310 0.54 8.15 -9.51
CA MET A 310 1.18 7.73 -10.74
C MET A 310 1.02 8.79 -11.83
N PHE A 311 1.67 8.55 -12.95
CA PHE A 311 1.56 9.32 -14.19
C PHE A 311 1.95 10.79 -14.06
N GLY A 312 2.75 11.13 -13.04
CA GLY A 312 3.43 12.40 -12.95
C GLY A 312 4.31 12.69 -14.17
N THR A 313 4.49 13.95 -14.52
CA THR A 313 5.37 14.38 -15.62
C THR A 313 6.65 15.06 -15.12
N ASP A 314 6.69 15.42 -13.84
CA ASP A 314 7.91 15.73 -13.10
C ASP A 314 8.11 14.64 -12.03
N GLU A 315 7.47 14.77 -10.87
CA GLU A 315 7.40 13.75 -9.83
C GLU A 315 6.07 13.00 -9.73
N SER A 316 6.06 11.80 -9.15
CA SER A 316 4.80 11.15 -8.73
C SER A 316 4.35 11.61 -7.33
N LEU A 317 5.27 12.04 -6.48
CA LEU A 317 5.00 12.58 -5.15
C LEU A 317 6.03 13.63 -4.76
N ASP A 318 5.62 14.90 -4.73
CA ASP A 318 6.37 16.04 -4.20
C ASP A 318 5.88 16.33 -2.77
N MET A 319 6.76 16.13 -1.78
CA MET A 319 6.41 16.25 -0.36
C MET A 319 7.52 16.92 0.46
N ALA A 320 7.51 18.26 0.47
CA ALA A 320 8.25 19.05 1.45
C ALA A 320 7.44 19.25 2.74
N CYS A 321 7.73 18.44 3.75
CA CYS A 321 6.94 18.33 4.98
C CYS A 321 7.76 18.06 6.25
N ILE A 322 7.21 18.44 7.40
CA ILE A 322 7.67 18.04 8.73
C ILE A 322 6.64 17.15 9.43
N ASP A 323 7.06 16.06 10.06
CA ASP A 323 6.18 15.11 10.77
C ASP A 323 5.24 14.38 9.81
N CYS A 324 5.84 13.68 8.85
CA CYS A 324 5.15 13.09 7.71
C CYS A 324 5.35 11.59 7.58
N THR A 325 4.33 10.88 7.11
CA THR A 325 4.43 9.46 6.77
C THR A 325 3.79 9.14 5.43
N VAL A 326 4.49 8.36 4.62
CA VAL A 326 3.95 7.68 3.44
C VAL A 326 4.04 6.20 3.72
N GLN A 327 2.89 5.52 3.76
CA GLN A 327 2.82 4.09 4.03
C GLN A 327 1.90 3.34 3.08
N TRP A 328 2.20 2.05 2.86
CA TRP A 328 1.36 1.13 2.09
C TRP A 328 0.88 1.69 0.75
N SER A 329 1.68 2.52 0.08
CA SER A 329 1.27 3.25 -1.13
C SER A 329 2.05 2.78 -2.36
N ILE A 330 1.47 2.98 -3.55
CA ILE A 330 2.16 2.78 -4.82
C ILE A 330 2.53 4.15 -5.40
N ILE A 331 3.82 4.35 -5.65
CA ILE A 331 4.39 5.59 -6.16
C ILE A 331 5.08 5.31 -7.50
N GLY A 332 4.58 5.95 -8.55
CA GLY A 332 5.01 5.71 -9.93
C GLY A 332 4.33 4.49 -10.58
N PRO A 333 4.50 4.35 -11.92
CA PRO A 333 5.42 5.12 -12.77
C PRO A 333 4.94 6.52 -13.09
N ASN A 334 5.87 7.33 -13.60
CA ASN A 334 5.61 8.60 -14.27
C ASN A 334 5.31 8.41 -15.77
N ILE A 335 4.75 9.42 -16.43
CA ILE A 335 4.80 9.51 -17.90
C ILE A 335 6.12 10.18 -18.27
N CYS A 336 7.06 9.36 -18.75
CA CYS A 336 8.48 9.67 -18.70
C CYS A 336 8.97 10.53 -19.88
N ARG A 337 8.25 10.52 -21.00
CA ARG A 337 8.71 11.10 -22.27
C ARG A 337 7.63 11.94 -22.91
N ASN A 338 8.02 13.05 -23.54
CA ASN A 338 7.13 13.93 -24.29
C ASN A 338 5.86 14.34 -23.52
N ALA A 339 5.95 14.41 -22.19
CA ALA A 339 4.82 14.59 -21.30
C ALA A 339 4.58 16.06 -20.90
N GLY A 340 5.21 17.00 -21.62
CA GLY A 340 5.19 18.44 -21.33
C GLY A 340 6.38 18.93 -20.49
N HIS A 341 7.15 18.04 -19.89
CA HIS A 341 8.39 18.40 -19.18
C HIS A 341 9.47 18.88 -20.16
N THR A 342 10.34 19.81 -19.72
CA THR A 342 11.41 20.38 -20.58
C THR A 342 12.54 19.41 -20.86
N SER A 343 12.78 18.47 -19.95
CA SER A 343 13.68 17.34 -20.19
C SER A 343 13.00 16.28 -21.06
N ALA A 344 13.71 15.76 -22.06
CA ALA A 344 13.18 14.74 -22.98
C ALA A 344 12.85 13.41 -22.30
N LEU A 345 13.57 13.07 -21.23
CA LEU A 345 13.29 11.99 -20.30
C LEU A 345 13.19 12.59 -18.90
N HIS A 346 12.08 12.33 -18.22
CA HIS A 346 11.86 12.76 -16.85
C HIS A 346 10.89 11.83 -16.15
N CYS A 347 11.40 10.93 -15.31
CA CYS A 347 10.57 10.04 -14.52
C CYS A 347 11.14 9.83 -13.13
N LYS A 348 10.50 10.49 -12.16
CA LYS A 348 10.98 10.56 -10.78
C LYS A 348 9.82 10.26 -9.86
N THR A 349 9.99 9.33 -8.93
CA THR A 349 8.87 8.94 -8.08
C THR A 349 8.71 9.90 -6.91
N PHE A 350 9.73 10.03 -6.07
CA PHE A 350 9.66 10.85 -4.86
C PHE A 350 10.51 12.13 -4.96
N PHE A 351 10.03 13.23 -4.38
CA PHE A 351 10.83 14.42 -4.10
C PHE A 351 10.47 15.02 -2.75
N LEU A 352 11.29 14.76 -1.73
CA LEU A 352 11.07 15.26 -0.37
C LEU A 352 12.13 16.28 0.02
N LYS A 353 11.97 17.53 -0.43
CA LYS A 353 13.01 18.57 -0.29
C LYS A 353 12.43 19.98 -0.06
N PRO A 354 12.73 20.65 1.07
CA PRO A 354 13.25 20.09 2.31
C PRO A 354 12.18 19.27 3.05
N ALA A 355 12.60 18.25 3.80
CA ALA A 355 11.70 17.54 4.71
C ALA A 355 12.39 17.26 6.06
N SER A 356 11.65 16.95 7.11
CA SER A 356 12.27 16.52 8.38
C SER A 356 11.29 15.68 9.19
N ARG A 357 11.78 14.70 9.97
CA ARG A 357 10.92 13.74 10.67
C ARG A 357 9.93 13.10 9.68
N VAL A 358 10.49 12.33 8.75
CA VAL A 358 9.74 11.64 7.69
C VAL A 358 9.86 10.13 7.84
N THR A 359 8.75 9.41 7.66
CA THR A 359 8.74 7.96 7.55
C THR A 359 8.23 7.54 6.19
N ILE A 360 8.93 6.62 5.54
CA ILE A 360 8.53 5.98 4.29
C ILE A 360 8.52 4.49 4.55
N ALA A 361 7.34 3.88 4.66
CA ALA A 361 7.19 2.50 5.13
C ALA A 361 6.29 1.64 4.23
N HIS A 362 6.71 0.45 3.85
CA HIS A 362 5.84 -0.51 3.13
C HIS A 362 5.28 -0.01 1.78
N ASN A 363 6.01 0.87 1.08
CA ASN A 363 5.57 1.38 -0.22
C ASN A 363 6.17 0.58 -1.37
N LEU A 364 5.44 0.53 -2.50
CA LEU A 364 6.00 0.17 -3.80
C LEU A 364 6.36 1.45 -4.56
N SER A 365 7.65 1.68 -4.79
CA SER A 365 8.16 2.74 -5.65
C SER A 365 8.72 2.09 -6.91
N GLN A 366 8.30 2.51 -8.10
CA GLN A 366 8.68 1.78 -9.30
C GLN A 366 8.80 2.61 -10.56
N HIS A 367 9.61 2.08 -11.47
CA HIS A 367 9.71 2.50 -12.86
C HIS A 367 10.05 3.98 -13.03
N GLY A 368 11.27 4.33 -12.62
CA GLY A 368 11.80 5.69 -12.75
C GLY A 368 13.22 5.72 -13.27
N GLU A 369 13.63 6.90 -13.73
CA GLU A 369 15.02 7.17 -14.05
C GLU A 369 15.80 7.43 -12.77
N GLN A 370 15.29 8.34 -11.94
CA GLN A 370 15.94 8.81 -10.73
C GLN A 370 14.94 8.93 -9.57
N ARG A 371 15.47 9.27 -8.39
CA ARG A 371 14.67 9.63 -7.22
C ARG A 371 13.67 8.56 -6.78
N GLY A 372 14.06 7.29 -6.85
CA GLY A 372 13.22 6.20 -6.35
C GLY A 372 12.76 6.40 -4.91
N ILE A 373 13.64 6.98 -4.07
CA ILE A 373 13.34 7.70 -2.84
C ILE A 373 14.35 8.86 -2.72
N ASN A 374 13.97 10.09 -3.06
CA ASN A 374 14.84 11.28 -2.89
C ASN A 374 14.42 12.15 -1.72
N ILE A 375 15.35 12.39 -0.79
CA ILE A 375 15.10 13.14 0.43
C ILE A 375 16.29 14.06 0.73
N ALA A 376 15.98 15.32 1.03
CA ALA A 376 16.94 16.24 1.64
C ALA A 376 16.37 16.81 2.92
N VAL A 377 17.05 16.51 4.03
CA VAL A 377 16.51 16.85 5.35
C VAL A 377 16.87 18.26 5.77
N GLY A 378 16.02 18.89 6.58
CA GLY A 378 16.31 20.13 7.29
C GLY A 378 15.37 21.28 6.92
N THR A 379 15.89 22.50 6.80
CA THR A 379 15.08 23.71 6.59
C THR A 379 15.44 24.43 5.28
N ASN A 380 14.49 25.14 4.68
CA ASN A 380 14.75 26.07 3.59
C ASN A 380 14.28 27.49 3.99
N PRO A 381 15.17 28.50 4.08
CA PRO A 381 16.61 28.42 3.85
C PRO A 381 17.34 27.52 4.85
N ALA A 382 18.49 26.98 4.44
CA ALA A 382 19.32 26.13 5.29
C ALA A 382 19.93 26.96 6.43
N THR A 383 19.85 26.44 7.67
CA THR A 383 20.34 27.13 8.88
C THR A 383 21.42 26.29 9.55
N ALA A 384 22.49 26.94 10.04
CA ALA A 384 23.55 26.23 10.78
C ALA A 384 22.97 25.45 11.98
N GLY A 385 23.41 24.21 12.15
CA GLY A 385 22.89 23.31 13.18
C GLY A 385 21.52 22.67 12.87
N ALA A 386 20.92 22.95 11.71
CA ALA A 386 19.72 22.25 11.27
C ALA A 386 19.99 20.73 11.19
N THR A 387 19.04 19.94 11.67
CA THR A 387 19.06 18.48 11.63
C THR A 387 17.72 17.97 11.11
N GLY A 388 17.71 16.75 10.58
CA GLY A 388 16.48 16.06 10.30
C GLY A 388 16.65 14.55 10.27
N GLN A 389 15.58 13.86 10.62
CA GLN A 389 15.52 12.41 10.63
C GLN A 389 14.60 11.85 9.54
N VAL A 390 15.01 10.72 8.96
CA VAL A 390 14.23 9.96 7.99
C VAL A 390 14.31 8.47 8.31
N ASP A 391 13.16 7.81 8.36
CA ASP A 391 13.10 6.35 8.50
C ASP A 391 12.49 5.73 7.23
N VAL A 392 13.28 4.94 6.51
CA VAL A 392 12.93 4.26 5.25
C VAL A 392 12.93 2.75 5.51
N VAL A 393 11.74 2.15 5.64
CA VAL A 393 11.60 0.79 6.15
C VAL A 393 10.68 -0.07 5.31
N ASN A 394 11.08 -1.31 5.00
CA ASN A 394 10.24 -2.30 4.31
C ASN A 394 9.63 -1.83 2.98
N ASN A 395 10.27 -0.90 2.27
CA ASN A 395 9.81 -0.49 0.95
C ASN A 395 10.32 -1.45 -0.12
N VAL A 396 9.55 -1.57 -1.19
CA VAL A 396 9.94 -2.22 -2.44
C VAL A 396 10.25 -1.15 -3.46
N LEU A 397 11.45 -1.19 -4.01
CA LEU A 397 11.85 -0.38 -5.15
C LEU A 397 12.03 -1.29 -6.36
N TYR A 398 11.54 -0.88 -7.53
CA TYR A 398 11.68 -1.68 -8.74
C TYR A 398 11.98 -0.83 -9.98
N HIS A 399 12.95 -1.26 -10.78
CA HIS A 399 13.25 -0.66 -12.08
C HIS A 399 13.63 0.83 -12.04
N PHE A 400 14.67 1.17 -11.26
CA PHE A 400 15.36 2.47 -11.34
C PHE A 400 16.66 2.34 -12.13
N ILE A 401 16.94 3.31 -13.02
CA ILE A 401 18.09 3.20 -13.94
C ILE A 401 19.26 4.12 -13.62
N ALA A 402 19.08 5.24 -12.92
CA ALA A 402 20.19 6.09 -12.50
C ALA A 402 20.27 6.31 -10.98
N GLU A 403 19.16 6.40 -10.27
CA GLU A 403 19.16 6.75 -8.84
C GLU A 403 17.94 6.15 -8.13
N ALA A 404 18.12 5.00 -7.48
CA ALA A 404 17.04 4.35 -6.71
C ALA A 404 16.78 5.04 -5.37
N GLY A 405 17.81 5.59 -4.73
CA GLY A 405 17.64 6.45 -3.58
C GLY A 405 18.66 7.59 -3.56
N LEU A 406 18.24 8.74 -3.04
CA LEU A 406 19.05 9.93 -2.85
C LEU A 406 18.82 10.49 -1.46
N VAL A 407 19.90 10.59 -0.69
CA VAL A 407 19.91 11.20 0.64
C VAL A 407 20.88 12.37 0.63
N SER A 408 20.36 13.54 0.99
CA SER A 408 21.08 14.80 0.82
C SER A 408 21.12 15.62 2.11
N ASN A 409 22.30 16.16 2.43
CA ASN A 409 22.50 17.10 3.54
C ASN A 409 22.32 18.58 3.13
N GLN A 410 21.71 18.84 1.97
CA GLN A 410 21.56 20.19 1.41
C GLN A 410 20.90 21.21 2.37
N PHE A 411 20.02 20.75 3.26
CA PHE A 411 19.22 21.62 4.13
C PHE A 411 19.48 21.40 5.64
N GLY A 412 20.35 20.46 6.01
CA GLY A 412 20.63 20.08 7.39
C GLY A 412 21.43 18.79 7.52
N SER A 413 21.95 18.52 8.71
CA SER A 413 22.61 17.25 9.04
C SER A 413 21.59 16.10 9.07
N VAL A 414 21.95 14.99 8.44
CA VAL A 414 21.08 13.85 8.19
C VAL A 414 21.25 12.78 9.25
N TYR A 415 20.12 12.34 9.82
CA TYR A 415 19.98 11.08 10.54
C TYR A 415 19.03 10.20 9.75
N ALA A 416 19.46 9.01 9.33
CA ALA A 416 18.56 8.14 8.56
C ALA A 416 18.66 6.67 8.93
N ASN A 417 17.52 6.00 8.96
CA ASN A 417 17.42 4.55 9.14
C ASN A 417 16.88 3.93 7.85
N TYR A 418 17.70 3.09 7.20
CA TYR A 418 17.31 2.28 6.06
C TYR A 418 17.24 0.82 6.50
N VAL A 419 16.03 0.28 6.66
CA VAL A 419 15.84 -1.05 7.26
C VAL A 419 14.97 -1.96 6.39
N ASN A 420 15.49 -3.13 6.06
CA ASN A 420 14.74 -4.21 5.42
C ASN A 420 13.98 -3.80 4.14
N ASN A 421 14.53 -2.89 3.34
CA ASN A 421 13.98 -2.54 2.02
C ASN A 421 14.45 -3.55 0.96
N ALA A 422 13.63 -3.76 -0.08
CA ALA A 422 13.96 -4.63 -1.21
C ALA A 422 14.04 -3.80 -2.50
N TYR A 423 15.20 -3.76 -3.14
CA TYR A 423 15.39 -3.14 -4.45
C TYR A 423 15.59 -4.22 -5.53
N LEU A 424 14.79 -4.15 -6.59
CA LEU A 424 14.77 -5.10 -7.69
C LEU A 424 15.17 -4.45 -9.03
N ARG A 425 15.92 -5.19 -9.86
CA ARG A 425 16.30 -4.74 -11.21
C ARG A 425 15.16 -4.87 -12.19
N GLY A 426 14.88 -3.80 -12.90
CA GLY A 426 14.00 -3.85 -14.07
C GLY A 426 14.73 -4.09 -15.39
N PRO A 427 13.99 -4.12 -16.51
CA PRO A 427 14.50 -4.43 -17.84
C PRO A 427 15.56 -3.48 -18.38
N ARG A 428 15.58 -2.21 -17.94
CA ARG A 428 16.53 -1.20 -18.44
C ARG A 428 17.73 -0.97 -17.52
N TYR A 429 18.02 -1.91 -16.61
CA TYR A 429 19.15 -1.81 -15.70
C TYR A 429 20.48 -1.66 -16.45
N ASN A 430 21.30 -0.71 -16.01
CA ASN A 430 22.66 -0.50 -16.49
C ASN A 430 23.64 -0.47 -15.31
N ALA A 431 24.73 -1.24 -15.41
CA ALA A 431 25.71 -1.40 -14.36
C ALA A 431 26.61 -0.16 -14.16
N SER A 432 26.74 0.70 -15.18
CA SER A 432 27.51 1.94 -15.08
C SER A 432 26.82 3.02 -14.25
N ASP A 433 25.52 2.87 -14.02
CA ASP A 433 24.70 3.96 -13.48
C ASP A 433 24.67 3.91 -11.94
N GLY A 434 24.51 5.07 -11.32
CA GLY A 434 24.58 5.32 -9.87
C GLY A 434 23.40 4.77 -9.06
N ASN A 435 22.92 3.58 -9.40
CA ASN A 435 21.73 2.88 -8.89
C ASN A 435 21.87 2.36 -7.46
N TYR A 436 22.27 3.23 -6.54
CA TYR A 436 22.36 2.92 -5.12
C TYR A 436 20.98 2.99 -4.47
N LEU A 437 20.70 2.05 -3.56
CA LEU A 437 19.54 2.20 -2.67
C LEU A 437 19.73 3.43 -1.76
N ILE A 438 20.98 3.72 -1.38
CA ILE A 438 21.37 4.91 -0.62
C ILE A 438 22.44 5.68 -1.40
N GLY A 439 22.02 6.55 -2.32
CA GLY A 439 22.91 7.50 -2.98
C GLY A 439 23.15 8.73 -2.10
N LEU A 440 24.40 9.02 -1.75
CA LEU A 440 24.76 10.17 -0.91
C LEU A 440 25.05 11.40 -1.76
N TYR A 441 24.43 12.52 -1.40
CA TYR A 441 24.68 13.83 -2.00
C TYR A 441 25.08 14.88 -0.97
N GLY A 442 26.34 15.34 -1.07
CA GLY A 442 26.88 16.43 -0.26
C GLY A 442 26.95 17.74 -1.06
N ASN A 443 26.33 18.82 -0.56
CA ASN A 443 26.37 20.13 -1.23
C ASN A 443 27.64 20.93 -0.88
N GLY A 444 28.82 20.40 -1.26
CA GLY A 444 30.16 20.95 -1.01
C GLY A 444 30.22 22.39 -0.45
N ALA A 445 30.67 22.53 0.79
CA ALA A 445 31.13 23.76 1.45
C ALA A 445 30.15 24.92 1.77
N ARG A 446 28.81 24.82 1.59
CA ARG A 446 27.91 25.94 1.98
C ARG A 446 27.67 26.07 3.50
N LEU A 447 27.48 24.96 4.21
CA LEU A 447 27.31 24.87 5.66
C LEU A 447 27.87 23.52 6.14
N SER A 448 28.33 23.45 7.39
CA SER A 448 28.90 22.24 8.00
C SER A 448 27.79 21.26 8.42
N PHE A 449 27.28 20.49 7.47
CA PHE A 449 26.34 19.39 7.71
C PHE A 449 26.98 18.04 7.44
N GLY A 450 26.49 17.00 8.12
CA GLY A 450 26.99 15.64 8.00
C GLY A 450 25.90 14.59 7.88
N PHE A 451 26.30 13.33 7.90
CA PHE A 451 25.43 12.16 7.79
C PHE A 451 25.69 11.17 8.92
N ASN A 452 24.61 10.64 9.49
CA ASN A 452 24.63 9.46 10.36
C ASN A 452 23.53 8.54 9.88
N ILE A 453 23.90 7.42 9.27
CA ILE A 453 22.96 6.50 8.64
C ILE A 453 23.16 5.11 9.21
N HIS A 454 22.05 4.52 9.65
CA HIS A 454 21.93 3.11 9.98
C HIS A 454 21.35 2.37 8.77
N SER A 455 22.03 1.33 8.31
CA SER A 455 21.58 0.49 7.19
C SER A 455 21.62 -0.98 7.60
N ALA A 456 20.46 -1.64 7.64
CA ALA A 456 20.35 -3.03 8.09
C ALA A 456 19.33 -3.83 7.28
N GLY A 457 19.68 -5.08 6.94
CA GLY A 457 18.79 -6.07 6.31
C GLY A 457 18.20 -5.68 4.94
N ASN A 458 18.66 -4.58 4.33
CA ASN A 458 18.28 -4.18 2.99
C ASN A 458 18.81 -5.17 1.95
N VAL A 459 18.00 -5.46 0.95
CA VAL A 459 18.40 -6.23 -0.21
C VAL A 459 18.41 -5.35 -1.44
N THR A 460 19.48 -5.46 -2.20
CA THR A 460 19.78 -4.66 -3.39
C THR A 460 20.38 -5.59 -4.41
N PRO A 461 20.14 -5.37 -5.70
CA PRO A 461 20.61 -6.29 -6.71
C PRO A 461 22.07 -6.02 -7.08
N ARG A 462 22.77 -5.12 -6.37
CA ARG A 462 24.18 -4.81 -6.64
C ARG A 462 25.11 -5.79 -5.94
N THR A 463 26.21 -6.14 -6.61
CA THR A 463 27.26 -7.02 -6.08
C THR A 463 28.65 -6.36 -6.03
N ARG A 464 28.77 -5.10 -6.47
CA ARG A 464 30.03 -4.31 -6.51
C ARG A 464 29.77 -2.83 -6.28
N ILE A 465 30.73 -2.11 -5.68
CA ILE A 465 30.78 -0.64 -5.71
C ILE A 465 31.56 -0.14 -6.93
N ALA A 466 30.95 0.67 -7.79
CA ALA A 466 31.69 1.52 -8.73
C ALA A 466 32.08 2.83 -8.04
N GLY A 467 33.38 3.11 -7.91
CA GLY A 467 33.87 4.40 -7.40
C GLY A 467 35.04 4.38 -6.43
N GLN A 468 35.57 3.21 -6.05
CA GLN A 468 36.83 3.14 -5.31
C GLN A 468 37.94 2.72 -6.28
N PHE A 469 38.79 3.67 -6.66
CA PHE A 469 40.05 3.40 -7.34
C PHE A 469 40.84 2.33 -6.55
N GLY A 470 40.84 1.09 -7.04
CA GLY A 470 41.80 0.05 -6.65
C GLY A 470 41.58 -0.72 -5.34
N SER A 471 40.43 -0.66 -4.67
CA SER A 471 40.23 -1.40 -3.41
C SER A 471 39.36 -2.66 -3.62
N THR A 472 39.95 -3.84 -3.44
CA THR A 472 39.26 -5.15 -3.41
C THR A 472 38.95 -5.60 -1.98
N THR A 473 38.34 -4.72 -1.17
CA THR A 473 38.00 -5.07 0.22
C THR A 473 36.61 -5.69 0.24
N THR A 474 36.48 -6.93 0.72
CA THR A 474 35.20 -7.56 1.05
C THR A 474 34.60 -6.90 2.30
N ASP A 475 33.61 -6.03 2.13
CA ASP A 475 32.73 -5.56 3.22
C ASP A 475 31.28 -6.02 2.93
N PRO A 476 30.59 -6.66 3.90
CA PRO A 476 29.23 -7.17 3.73
C PRO A 476 28.17 -6.09 3.39
N PHE A 477 28.46 -4.80 3.55
CA PHE A 477 27.52 -3.68 3.34
C PHE A 477 27.80 -2.81 2.10
N GLN A 478 28.81 -3.16 1.29
CA GLN A 478 29.20 -2.39 0.10
C GLN A 478 28.11 -2.27 -0.97
N ASN A 479 27.12 -3.15 -0.96
CA ASN A 479 26.17 -3.24 -2.07
C ASN A 479 25.03 -2.21 -2.01
N THR A 480 24.84 -1.55 -0.87
CA THR A 480 23.62 -0.77 -0.58
C THR A 480 23.77 0.73 -0.78
N ALA A 481 24.96 1.28 -0.51
CA ALA A 481 25.20 2.72 -0.53
C ALA A 481 26.32 3.13 -1.48
N GLY A 482 26.29 4.40 -1.91
CA GLY A 482 27.32 4.99 -2.75
C GLY A 482 27.16 6.48 -2.90
N PHE A 483 27.85 7.04 -3.88
CA PHE A 483 27.88 8.48 -4.13
C PHE A 483 27.27 8.76 -5.49
N ILE A 484 26.47 9.82 -5.60
CA ILE A 484 26.03 10.28 -6.92
C ILE A 484 27.19 10.93 -7.68
N ALA A 485 27.03 11.12 -8.98
CA ALA A 485 28.04 11.75 -9.82
C ALA A 485 28.53 13.09 -9.23
N HIS A 486 29.85 13.32 -9.31
CA HIS A 486 30.55 14.51 -8.78
C HIS A 486 30.66 14.64 -7.26
N VAL A 487 30.15 13.67 -6.48
CA VAL A 487 30.39 13.59 -5.04
C VAL A 487 31.62 12.72 -4.77
N THR A 488 32.55 13.23 -3.95
CA THR A 488 33.75 12.48 -3.53
C THR A 488 33.57 11.95 -2.13
N ALA A 489 34.16 10.79 -1.82
CA ALA A 489 34.04 10.17 -0.50
C ALA A 489 34.50 11.13 0.63
N SER A 490 35.57 11.90 0.42
CA SER A 490 36.09 12.89 1.37
C SER A 490 35.17 14.09 1.60
N SER A 491 34.23 14.36 0.69
CA SER A 491 33.25 15.45 0.84
C SER A 491 32.04 15.07 1.70
N ILE A 492 31.89 13.78 2.02
CA ILE A 492 30.81 13.25 2.87
C ILE A 492 31.38 13.05 4.26
N CYS A 493 30.97 13.89 5.21
CA CYS A 493 31.37 13.77 6.61
C CYS A 493 30.26 13.18 7.47
N GLY A 494 30.66 12.55 8.58
CA GLY A 494 29.78 12.12 9.65
C GLY A 494 29.10 13.29 10.37
N VAL A 495 28.19 12.97 11.29
CA VAL A 495 27.61 13.92 12.25
C VAL A 495 27.62 13.30 13.64
N THR A 496 27.86 14.12 14.67
CA THR A 496 27.78 13.73 16.09
C THR A 496 26.32 13.51 16.52
N SER A 497 26.09 13.01 17.73
CA SER A 497 24.75 12.94 18.33
C SER A 497 24.11 14.30 18.62
N THR A 498 24.89 15.39 18.58
CA THR A 498 24.43 16.77 18.81
C THR A 498 24.14 17.55 17.53
N GLY A 499 24.30 16.94 16.36
CA GLY A 499 24.04 17.58 15.05
C GLY A 499 25.25 18.25 14.41
N ALA A 500 26.41 18.24 15.08
CA ALA A 500 27.63 18.86 14.57
C ALA A 500 28.33 17.95 13.55
N GLN A 501 28.86 18.53 12.47
CA GLN A 501 29.64 17.79 11.48
C GLN A 501 30.89 17.17 12.12
N ASP A 502 31.17 15.91 11.76
CA ASP A 502 32.34 15.15 12.19
C ASP A 502 32.99 14.46 10.99
N CYS A 503 34.06 15.05 10.47
CA CYS A 503 34.82 14.49 9.35
C CYS A 503 35.87 13.46 9.78
N SER A 504 35.90 13.00 11.04
CA SER A 504 36.70 11.82 11.42
C SER A 504 36.14 10.53 10.81
N ARG A 505 34.83 10.53 10.49
CA ARG A 505 34.15 9.53 9.68
C ARG A 505 33.78 10.14 8.34
N THR A 506 34.21 9.53 7.23
CA THR A 506 33.90 10.03 5.89
C THR A 506 33.43 8.95 4.93
N GLY A 507 32.83 9.37 3.82
CA GLY A 507 32.39 8.47 2.77
C GLY A 507 31.41 7.42 3.28
N LEU A 508 31.66 6.15 2.96
CA LEU A 508 30.78 5.04 3.34
C LEU A 508 30.84 4.70 4.84
N ALA A 509 31.82 5.21 5.60
CA ALA A 509 31.82 5.03 7.05
C ALA A 509 30.62 5.74 7.73
N THR A 510 29.95 6.66 7.02
CA THR A 510 28.76 7.37 7.52
C THR A 510 27.48 6.53 7.48
N VAL A 511 27.47 5.41 6.73
CA VAL A 511 26.32 4.49 6.61
C VAL A 511 26.45 3.21 7.44
N GLN A 512 27.55 3.09 8.20
CA GLN A 512 27.89 1.90 8.98
C GLN A 512 27.52 2.04 10.47
N ASN A 513 26.54 2.88 10.83
CA ASN A 513 26.12 2.95 12.23
C ASN A 513 25.42 1.64 12.64
N SER A 514 25.91 0.98 13.68
CA SER A 514 25.35 -0.27 14.20
C SER A 514 24.05 -0.08 14.99
N ALA A 515 23.83 1.12 15.53
CA ALA A 515 22.59 1.50 16.20
C ALA A 515 21.72 2.36 15.28
N PHE A 516 20.42 2.45 15.57
CA PHE A 516 19.54 3.39 14.87
C PHE A 516 20.11 4.82 14.93
N ALA A 517 20.11 5.49 13.80
CA ALA A 517 20.53 6.87 13.68
C ALA A 517 19.37 7.79 14.08
N LEU A 518 19.50 8.42 15.23
CA LEU A 518 18.48 9.29 15.82
C LEU A 518 18.98 10.73 15.86
N MET A 519 18.14 11.67 15.43
CA MET A 519 18.47 13.10 15.52
C MET A 519 18.46 13.59 16.99
N PRO A 520 19.10 14.73 17.31
CA PRO A 520 19.12 15.25 18.68
C PRO A 520 17.72 15.37 19.27
N GLY A 521 17.54 14.92 20.52
CA GLY A 521 16.25 14.93 21.21
C GLY A 521 15.31 13.78 20.85
N THR A 522 15.71 12.86 19.97
CA THR A 522 14.94 11.65 19.64
C THR A 522 15.55 10.43 20.35
N THR A 523 14.71 9.63 20.99
CA THR A 523 15.14 8.45 21.77
C THR A 523 14.88 7.12 21.06
N GLU A 524 13.97 7.08 20.09
CA GLU A 524 13.58 5.87 19.37
C GLU A 524 13.28 6.18 17.89
N PRO A 525 13.39 5.21 16.97
CA PRO A 525 12.93 5.39 15.60
C PRO A 525 11.42 5.68 15.53
N SER A 526 10.96 6.23 14.40
CA SER A 526 9.54 6.58 14.23
C SER A 526 8.61 5.36 14.07
N PHE A 527 9.17 4.21 13.71
CA PHE A 527 8.50 2.93 13.53
C PHE A 527 8.75 1.99 14.72
N ASP A 528 7.86 1.03 14.94
CA ASP A 528 8.03 -0.04 15.93
C ASP A 528 8.95 -1.13 15.36
N PRO A 529 10.17 -1.36 15.90
CA PRO A 529 11.10 -2.37 15.39
C PRO A 529 10.59 -3.81 15.50
N THR A 530 9.53 -4.06 16.27
CA THR A 530 8.88 -5.38 16.36
C THR A 530 7.84 -5.60 15.27
N ARG A 531 7.44 -4.53 14.55
CA ARG A 531 6.42 -4.53 13.49
C ARG A 531 7.01 -4.27 12.11
N ILE A 532 8.21 -4.79 11.88
CA ILE A 532 8.88 -4.76 10.57
C ILE A 532 9.19 -6.18 10.13
N ALA A 533 9.08 -6.45 8.83
CA ALA A 533 9.39 -7.73 8.24
C ALA A 533 10.83 -7.77 7.72
N THR A 534 11.33 -8.95 7.36
CA THR A 534 12.57 -9.06 6.55
C THR A 534 12.34 -8.45 5.16
N ALA A 535 13.39 -8.07 4.43
CA ALA A 535 13.20 -7.50 3.07
C ALA A 535 12.46 -8.43 2.10
N GLN A 536 12.68 -9.74 2.22
CA GLN A 536 11.94 -10.75 1.43
C GLN A 536 10.45 -10.74 1.76
N GLN A 537 10.11 -10.69 3.05
CA GLN A 537 8.73 -10.72 3.48
C GLN A 537 8.04 -9.37 3.23
N ALA A 538 8.75 -8.25 3.41
CA ALA A 538 8.29 -6.93 3.02
C ALA A 538 7.93 -6.86 1.54
N LEU A 539 8.70 -7.52 0.66
CA LEU A 539 8.34 -7.64 -0.75
C LEU A 539 6.97 -8.30 -0.96
N LEU A 540 6.68 -9.38 -0.24
CA LEU A 540 5.40 -10.06 -0.33
C LEU A 540 4.25 -9.22 0.26
N ASP A 541 4.48 -8.58 1.41
CA ASP A 541 3.49 -7.75 2.09
C ASP A 541 3.11 -6.55 1.23
N VAL A 542 4.10 -5.80 0.73
CA VAL A 542 3.91 -4.63 -0.13
C VAL A 542 3.17 -5.00 -1.42
N LEU A 543 3.55 -6.09 -2.08
CA LEU A 543 2.87 -6.55 -3.29
C LEU A 543 1.47 -7.09 -3.03
N THR A 544 1.09 -7.32 -1.77
CA THR A 544 -0.27 -7.75 -1.41
C THR A 544 -1.14 -6.53 -1.10
N PHE A 545 -0.62 -5.60 -0.30
CA PHE A 545 -1.44 -4.59 0.35
C PHE A 545 -1.26 -3.16 -0.18
N ALA A 546 -0.11 -2.81 -0.77
CA ALA A 546 0.16 -1.41 -1.09
C ALA A 546 -0.73 -0.84 -2.21
N GLY A 547 -1.06 0.44 -2.13
CA GLY A 547 -1.88 1.18 -3.09
C GLY A 547 -3.34 1.30 -2.65
N ALA A 548 -4.16 1.94 -3.47
CA ALA A 548 -5.59 2.08 -3.21
C ALA A 548 -6.32 0.75 -3.43
N ASP A 549 -6.30 -0.11 -2.42
CA ASP A 549 -6.77 -1.50 -2.51
C ASP A 549 -8.20 -1.73 -1.98
N LEU A 550 -8.73 -0.83 -1.14
CA LEU A 550 -10.03 -0.97 -0.47
C LEU A 550 -11.03 0.13 -0.83
N CYS A 551 -12.31 -0.28 -0.84
CA CYS A 551 -13.51 0.50 -1.05
C CYS A 551 -14.60 -0.01 -0.09
N ARG A 552 -15.77 0.64 -0.09
CA ARG A 552 -16.81 0.42 0.94
C ARG A 552 -17.22 -1.04 1.09
N ASP A 553 -17.31 -1.74 -0.04
CA ASP A 553 -17.83 -3.10 -0.12
C ASP A 553 -16.69 -4.15 -0.24
N GLY A 554 -15.42 -3.76 0.00
CA GLY A 554 -14.27 -4.65 0.05
C GLY A 554 -13.10 -4.25 -0.86
N ILE A 555 -12.38 -5.25 -1.38
CA ILE A 555 -11.21 -5.02 -2.25
C ILE A 555 -11.64 -4.38 -3.57
N CYS A 556 -10.98 -3.30 -3.97
CA CYS A 556 -11.23 -2.56 -5.20
C CYS A 556 -9.95 -2.11 -5.93
N ARG A 557 -8.82 -2.80 -5.75
CA ARG A 557 -7.60 -2.56 -6.54
C ARG A 557 -7.93 -2.52 -8.04
N ASP A 558 -7.51 -1.45 -8.71
CA ASP A 558 -7.82 -1.26 -10.13
C ASP A 558 -6.82 -1.96 -11.07
N ASN A 559 -7.14 -1.97 -12.37
CA ASN A 559 -6.34 -2.61 -13.41
C ASN A 559 -4.90 -2.10 -13.49
N VAL A 560 -4.66 -0.80 -13.26
CA VAL A 560 -3.32 -0.19 -13.37
C VAL A 560 -2.46 -0.59 -12.19
N ASP A 561 -2.98 -0.47 -10.98
CA ASP A 561 -2.29 -0.93 -9.76
C ASP A 561 -1.97 -2.43 -9.83
N GLN A 562 -2.95 -3.22 -10.25
CA GLN A 562 -2.79 -4.66 -10.42
C GLN A 562 -1.71 -4.98 -11.47
N MET A 563 -1.70 -4.28 -12.60
CA MET A 563 -0.71 -4.47 -13.65
C MET A 563 0.72 -4.29 -13.14
N TYR A 564 0.98 -3.21 -12.40
CA TYR A 564 2.33 -2.95 -11.90
C TYR A 564 2.73 -3.83 -10.73
N VAL A 565 1.80 -4.22 -9.85
CA VAL A 565 2.08 -5.25 -8.83
C VAL A 565 2.49 -6.57 -9.49
N GLU A 566 1.78 -7.00 -10.53
CA GLU A 566 2.14 -8.22 -11.27
C GLU A 566 3.44 -8.08 -12.06
N ASP A 567 3.79 -6.88 -12.53
CA ASP A 567 5.07 -6.63 -13.18
C ASP A 567 6.25 -6.92 -12.25
N VAL A 568 6.17 -6.47 -10.99
CA VAL A 568 7.18 -6.79 -9.97
C VAL A 568 7.18 -8.29 -9.65
N ARG A 569 6.00 -8.91 -9.41
CA ARG A 569 5.89 -10.35 -9.08
C ARG A 569 6.50 -11.24 -10.15
N SER A 570 6.32 -10.85 -11.40
CA SER A 570 6.77 -11.60 -12.56
C SER A 570 8.16 -11.20 -13.05
N CYS A 571 8.73 -10.12 -12.54
CA CYS A 571 10.01 -9.56 -12.99
C CYS A 571 9.99 -9.05 -14.44
N ASP A 572 8.87 -8.45 -14.86
CA ASP A 572 8.62 -8.03 -16.25
C ASP A 572 8.65 -9.23 -17.19
N THR A 573 7.68 -10.14 -16.99
CA THR A 573 7.33 -11.14 -18.02
C THR A 573 6.20 -10.61 -18.90
N ALA A 574 6.03 -11.21 -20.09
CA ALA A 574 5.07 -10.72 -21.08
C ALA A 574 3.65 -10.49 -20.50
N PRO A 575 3.00 -9.36 -20.81
CA PRO A 575 3.42 -8.33 -21.77
C PRO A 575 4.41 -7.33 -21.15
N TYR A 576 5.63 -7.30 -21.67
CA TYR A 576 6.73 -6.50 -21.12
C TYR A 576 6.41 -5.00 -21.14
N LEU A 577 6.23 -4.38 -19.98
CA LEU A 577 5.76 -2.99 -19.89
C LEU A 577 6.81 -1.99 -20.41
N PHE A 578 8.11 -2.31 -20.29
CA PHE A 578 9.20 -1.37 -20.59
C PHE A 578 10.31 -1.94 -21.49
N ALA A 579 10.08 -3.09 -22.13
CA ALA A 579 11.07 -3.70 -23.02
C ALA A 579 11.46 -2.78 -24.20
N SER A 580 10.50 -2.04 -24.76
CA SER A 580 10.71 -1.24 -25.97
C SER A 580 11.02 0.24 -25.68
N ASN A 581 10.28 0.90 -24.79
CA ASN A 581 10.55 2.28 -24.38
C ASN A 581 9.99 2.64 -22.99
N TRP A 582 10.37 3.81 -22.48
CA TRP A 582 9.63 4.45 -21.39
C TRP A 582 8.30 5.04 -21.92
N PRO A 583 7.20 4.99 -21.15
CA PRO A 583 5.89 5.43 -21.61
C PRO A 583 5.88 6.94 -21.86
N SER A 584 5.16 7.32 -22.91
CA SER A 584 4.92 8.70 -23.33
C SER A 584 3.44 9.10 -23.29
N SER A 585 2.56 8.14 -23.00
CA SER A 585 1.12 8.35 -22.86
C SER A 585 0.54 7.47 -21.77
N VAL A 586 -0.65 7.82 -21.29
CA VAL A 586 -1.40 7.02 -20.32
C VAL A 586 -1.73 5.64 -20.88
N ALA A 587 -2.06 5.54 -22.17
CA ALA A 587 -2.36 4.26 -22.81
C ALA A 587 -1.15 3.30 -22.80
N GLU A 588 0.06 3.81 -23.09
CA GLU A 588 1.30 3.03 -22.98
C GLU A 588 1.62 2.62 -21.54
N ALA A 589 1.16 3.41 -20.55
CA ALA A 589 1.35 3.16 -19.14
C ALA A 589 0.22 2.31 -18.49
N GLY A 590 -0.62 1.64 -19.29
CA GLY A 590 -1.68 0.74 -18.80
C GLY A 590 -3.10 1.31 -18.78
N GLY A 591 -3.28 2.57 -19.23
CA GLY A 591 -4.57 3.25 -19.25
C GLY A 591 -4.95 3.88 -17.91
N TRP A 592 -6.18 4.37 -17.84
CA TRP A 592 -6.76 4.87 -16.59
C TRP A 592 -7.37 3.74 -15.75
N ALA A 593 -7.74 4.01 -14.50
CA ALA A 593 -8.47 3.04 -13.69
C ALA A 593 -9.86 2.74 -14.26
N ASN A 594 -10.18 1.45 -14.29
CA ASN A 594 -11.51 0.92 -14.52
C ASN A 594 -12.26 0.83 -13.19
N LEU A 595 -13.01 1.89 -12.87
CA LEU A 595 -13.79 2.01 -11.64
C LEU A 595 -15.26 1.79 -11.95
N THR A 596 -15.93 0.96 -11.15
CA THR A 596 -17.35 0.64 -11.35
C THR A 596 -18.20 1.39 -10.33
N GLN A 597 -19.21 2.12 -10.80
CA GLN A 597 -20.18 2.76 -9.90
C GLN A 597 -21.00 1.70 -9.16
N GLY A 598 -21.01 1.77 -7.83
CA GLY A 598 -21.99 1.07 -7.00
C GLY A 598 -23.06 2.03 -6.48
N ALA A 599 -24.08 1.47 -5.82
CA ALA A 599 -25.13 2.28 -5.21
C ALA A 599 -24.61 3.01 -3.96
N ALA A 600 -25.02 4.27 -3.76
CA ALA A 600 -24.88 4.93 -2.47
C ALA A 600 -25.73 4.18 -1.43
N LYS A 601 -25.26 4.15 -0.17
CA LYS A 601 -26.06 3.61 0.92
C LYS A 601 -26.90 4.72 1.54
N THR A 602 -28.03 4.34 2.14
CA THR A 602 -28.86 5.28 2.91
C THR A 602 -28.11 5.68 4.19
N ASP A 603 -28.11 6.97 4.44
CA ASP A 603 -27.61 7.65 5.65
C ASP A 603 -28.60 8.79 5.88
N SER A 604 -29.44 8.62 6.91
CA SER A 604 -30.67 9.39 7.09
C SER A 604 -30.44 10.74 7.78
N ASP A 605 -29.37 10.90 8.55
CA ASP A 605 -28.98 12.16 9.20
C ASP A 605 -27.84 12.90 8.50
N ASN A 606 -27.25 12.30 7.47
CA ASN A 606 -26.19 12.83 6.61
C ASN A 606 -24.88 13.09 7.33
N ASP A 607 -24.53 12.25 8.29
CA ASP A 607 -23.29 12.37 9.03
C ASP A 607 -22.11 11.57 8.42
N GLY A 608 -22.36 10.88 7.32
CA GLY A 608 -21.36 10.14 6.54
C GLY A 608 -21.22 8.68 6.90
N MET A 609 -21.98 8.21 7.89
CA MET A 609 -22.08 6.80 8.25
C MET A 609 -23.39 6.22 7.70
N PRO A 610 -23.35 5.07 6.99
CA PRO A 610 -24.57 4.41 6.53
C PRO A 610 -25.43 3.88 7.67
N ASP A 611 -26.75 4.02 7.55
CA ASP A 611 -27.69 3.54 8.57
C ASP A 611 -27.50 2.05 8.91
N ASP A 612 -27.14 1.24 7.90
CA ASP A 612 -26.96 -0.21 8.05
C ASP A 612 -25.69 -0.57 8.82
N TRP A 613 -24.71 0.32 8.86
CA TRP A 613 -23.53 0.21 9.71
C TRP A 613 -23.86 0.67 11.13
N GLU A 614 -24.49 1.83 11.29
CA GLU A 614 -24.81 2.40 12.61
C GLU A 614 -25.78 1.52 13.42
N ARG A 615 -26.77 0.89 12.78
CA ARG A 615 -27.70 -0.03 13.46
C ARG A 615 -27.02 -1.27 14.06
N ARG A 616 -25.75 -1.52 13.75
CA ARG A 616 -24.99 -2.65 14.31
C ARG A 616 -24.45 -2.36 15.70
N PHE A 617 -24.42 -1.09 16.11
CA PHE A 617 -23.72 -0.65 17.30
C PHE A 617 -24.60 0.19 18.20
N THR A 618 -24.30 0.18 19.50
CA THR A 618 -25.10 0.88 20.52
C THR A 618 -24.68 2.33 20.75
N ASN A 619 -23.49 2.72 20.29
CA ASN A 619 -22.90 4.04 20.47
C ASN A 619 -23.11 4.99 19.26
N THR A 620 -23.88 4.54 18.26
CA THR A 620 -24.24 5.28 17.04
C THR A 620 -25.75 5.30 16.86
N ASN A 621 -26.30 6.30 16.16
CA ASN A 621 -27.73 6.39 15.90
C ASN A 621 -28.04 6.98 14.51
N PRO A 622 -28.67 6.19 13.61
CA PRO A 622 -28.86 6.56 12.20
C PRO A 622 -29.85 7.71 11.94
N ASN A 623 -30.33 8.40 12.98
CA ASN A 623 -31.22 9.54 12.84
C ASN A 623 -30.70 10.77 13.62
N VAL A 624 -29.48 10.71 14.13
CA VAL A 624 -28.87 11.76 14.93
C VAL A 624 -27.45 11.93 14.42
N TRP A 625 -27.17 13.12 13.89
CA TRP A 625 -25.82 13.50 13.48
C TRP A 625 -24.85 13.35 14.66
N ASP A 626 -24.13 12.24 14.71
CA ASP A 626 -23.28 11.84 15.83
C ASP A 626 -21.88 11.41 15.38
N ALA A 627 -21.53 11.63 14.11
CA ALA A 627 -20.19 11.49 13.54
C ALA A 627 -19.03 11.97 14.44
N ASN A 628 -19.18 13.06 15.20
CA ASN A 628 -18.14 13.59 16.09
C ASN A 628 -18.21 13.06 17.54
N ALA A 629 -19.22 12.27 17.88
CA ALA A 629 -19.36 11.65 19.19
C ALA A 629 -18.35 10.51 19.37
N ASP A 630 -18.02 10.25 20.63
CA ASP A 630 -17.11 9.20 21.10
C ASP A 630 -17.75 8.66 22.39
N ALA A 631 -18.87 7.95 22.23
CA ALA A 631 -19.77 7.64 23.35
C ALA A 631 -19.23 6.51 24.22
N ASP A 632 -18.34 5.67 23.69
CA ASP A 632 -17.62 4.62 24.41
C ASP A 632 -16.27 5.10 24.99
N GLY A 633 -15.80 6.29 24.59
CA GLY A 633 -14.67 6.98 25.22
C GLY A 633 -13.31 6.42 24.82
N ASP A 634 -13.24 5.78 23.66
CA ASP A 634 -12.07 5.06 23.17
C ASP A 634 -11.04 5.98 22.47
N GLY A 635 -11.46 7.21 22.13
CA GLY A 635 -10.65 8.27 21.56
C GLY A 635 -10.78 8.44 20.04
N TYR A 636 -11.50 7.56 19.36
CA TYR A 636 -11.93 7.70 17.96
C TYR A 636 -13.40 8.14 17.91
N PRO A 637 -13.73 9.21 17.17
CA PRO A 637 -15.12 9.55 16.95
C PRO A 637 -15.80 8.53 16.02
N ASN A 638 -17.12 8.37 16.12
CA ASN A 638 -17.93 7.41 15.36
C ASN A 638 -17.57 7.40 13.85
N ILE A 639 -17.35 8.57 13.24
CA ILE A 639 -16.95 8.63 11.82
C ILE A 639 -15.59 7.98 11.55
N GLU A 640 -14.60 8.18 12.42
CA GLU A 640 -13.30 7.54 12.25
C GLU A 640 -13.37 6.04 12.52
N GLU A 641 -14.23 5.59 13.44
CA GLU A 641 -14.54 4.16 13.60
C GLU A 641 -15.04 3.57 12.27
N TYR A 642 -16.06 4.17 11.67
CA TYR A 642 -16.56 3.74 10.36
C TYR A 642 -15.44 3.70 9.30
N LEU A 643 -14.62 4.75 9.21
CA LEU A 643 -13.51 4.82 8.26
C LEU A 643 -12.43 3.77 8.49
N ASN A 644 -12.14 3.44 9.75
CA ASN A 644 -11.16 2.43 10.16
C ASN A 644 -11.68 1.02 9.88
N ALA A 645 -12.97 0.76 10.12
CA ALA A 645 -13.62 -0.51 9.80
C ALA A 645 -13.59 -0.79 8.28
N LEU A 646 -13.86 0.23 7.45
CA LEU A 646 -13.76 0.10 5.99
C LEU A 646 -12.33 -0.15 5.50
N ALA A 647 -11.34 0.49 6.14
CA ALA A 647 -9.93 0.25 5.88
C ALA A 647 -9.41 -1.07 6.48
N GLN A 648 -10.28 -1.80 7.21
CA GLN A 648 -9.98 -3.03 7.93
C GLN A 648 -8.87 -2.87 8.96
N ASP A 649 -8.71 -1.69 9.57
CA ASP A 649 -7.64 -1.42 10.53
C ASP A 649 -7.78 -2.23 11.83
N ASP A 650 -8.99 -2.71 12.13
CA ASP A 650 -9.35 -3.60 13.24
C ASP A 650 -8.94 -5.06 13.01
N VAL A 651 -9.04 -5.55 11.77
CA VAL A 651 -8.68 -6.92 11.38
C VAL A 651 -7.22 -7.03 10.91
N ARG A 652 -6.66 -5.94 10.37
CA ARG A 652 -5.31 -5.84 9.81
C ARG A 652 -4.24 -5.43 10.81
N TYR A 653 -4.61 -5.06 12.04
CA TYR A 653 -3.71 -4.50 13.08
C TYR A 653 -2.44 -5.34 13.36
N TYR A 654 -2.52 -6.66 13.20
CA TYR A 654 -1.39 -7.60 13.27
C TYR A 654 -1.17 -8.39 11.97
N GLY A 655 -2.02 -8.18 10.97
CA GLY A 655 -2.23 -9.13 9.88
C GLY A 655 -1.64 -8.73 8.54
N MET A 656 -1.03 -7.55 8.38
CA MET A 656 -0.41 -7.15 7.08
C MET A 656 1.09 -7.45 7.03
N VAL A 657 1.82 -7.10 8.09
CA VAL A 657 3.27 -7.36 8.19
C VAL A 657 3.47 -8.85 8.46
N GLY A 658 4.20 -9.53 7.58
CA GLY A 658 4.48 -10.96 7.70
C GLY A 658 3.41 -11.89 7.12
N SER A 659 2.37 -11.38 6.48
CA SER A 659 1.25 -12.19 5.98
C SER A 659 1.18 -12.28 4.45
N GLY A 660 1.92 -11.43 3.74
CA GLY A 660 2.05 -11.50 2.30
C GLY A 660 2.54 -12.88 1.89
N THR A 661 1.88 -13.46 0.89
CA THR A 661 2.24 -14.78 0.35
C THR A 661 2.42 -14.70 -1.15
N GLY A 662 3.12 -15.67 -1.72
CA GLY A 662 3.34 -15.76 -3.15
C GLY A 662 4.78 -16.07 -3.51
N ARG A 663 5.08 -15.98 -4.80
CA ARG A 663 6.43 -16.18 -5.31
C ARG A 663 7.27 -14.94 -5.00
N VAL A 664 8.42 -15.16 -4.38
CA VAL A 664 9.46 -14.14 -4.27
C VAL A 664 10.27 -14.15 -5.58
N PRO A 665 10.19 -13.08 -6.40
CA PRO A 665 11.07 -12.96 -7.54
C PRO A 665 12.54 -12.86 -7.10
N ALA A 666 13.47 -13.32 -7.94
CA ALA A 666 14.88 -13.04 -7.71
C ALA A 666 15.11 -11.52 -7.76
N TYR A 667 15.92 -10.96 -6.86
CA TYR A 667 16.13 -9.51 -6.81
C TYR A 667 16.78 -8.92 -8.07
N ASN A 668 17.61 -9.71 -8.75
CA ASN A 668 18.16 -9.37 -10.06
C ASN A 668 17.20 -9.67 -11.21
N CYS A 669 16.03 -10.24 -10.93
CA CYS A 669 15.05 -10.70 -11.90
C CYS A 669 15.61 -11.66 -12.96
N GLY A 670 16.59 -12.49 -12.58
CA GLY A 670 17.27 -13.39 -13.52
C GLY A 670 18.21 -12.69 -14.52
N ARG A 671 18.39 -11.36 -14.40
CA ARG A 671 19.28 -10.56 -15.23
C ARG A 671 20.74 -10.68 -14.73
N PRO A 672 21.76 -10.63 -15.60
CA PRO A 672 23.16 -10.87 -15.22
C PRO A 672 23.65 -9.95 -14.10
N MET A 673 24.36 -10.49 -13.12
CA MET A 673 25.05 -9.72 -12.07
C MET A 673 26.41 -9.25 -12.62
N PHE A 674 26.68 -7.94 -12.57
CA PHE A 674 27.93 -7.33 -13.04
C PHE A 674 28.77 -6.84 -11.85
#